data_AF-G3QIW5-F1
#
_entry.id   AF-G3QIW5-F1
#
_cell.length_a   1.000
_cell.length_b   1.000
_cell.length_c   1.000
_cell.angle_alpha   90.00
_cell.angle_beta   90.00
_cell.angle_gamma   90.00
#
_symmetry.space_group_name_H-M   'P 1'
#
loop_
_entity.id
_entity.type
_entity.pdbx_description
1 polymer ?
#
loop_
_entity_poly.entity_id
_entity_poly.type
_entity_poly.pdbx_seq_one_letter_code
_entity_poly.pdbx_strand_id
1 'polypeptide(L)'
;MKCSLRKMWRPGEKKEPQDVVYEDVPDDTEDFKESLKVVFEGSAYGLQNFNKQKKLKRCDDMDTFFLHYAAAEGQIELMEKITRDSSLEVLHEMDDYGNTPLHCAVEKNQIESVKFLLSRGANPNLRNFNMMAPLHIAVQGMNNEVMKVRLLAALYVLLHRHIILNKGAKPCKSNKWGCFPIHQAAFSGSKECMEIILRFGEEHGYSRQLHINFMNNGTATPLHLAVQNGDLEMIKMCLDNGAQIDPVEKGRCTAIHFAATQGATEIVKLMISSYSGSVDIVNTTDGCHETMLHRASLFDHHELADYLISVGADINKIDSEGRSPLILATASASWNIVNLLLSKGAQVDIKDNFGRNFLHLTVQQPYGLKNLRPEFMQMQQIKELVMDEDNDGCTPLHYACRQGGPGSVNNLLGFNVSIHSKSKDKKSPLHFAASYGRINTCQRLLQDISDTRLLNEGDLHGMTPLHLAAKNGHDKVVQLLLKKGALFLSDHNGWTALHHASVGGYTQTMKVILDTNLKCTDRLDEDGNTALHFAAREGHAKAVALLLSHNADIVLNKQQASFLHLALHNKRKEVVLTIIRSKRWDECLKIFSHNSPGNKCPITEMIEYLPECMKVNSLKQNSSWVYYNFKYLQCPLEFTKKTPTQDVIYEPLTALNAMVQNNRIELLNHPVCKEYLLMKWLAYGFRAHMMNLGSYCLGLIPMTILVVNIKPGMAFNSTGIINETSDHSEILDTTNSYLIKTCMILVFLSSIFGYCKEAGQIFQQKRNYFMDMSNVLEWIIYTTGIIFVLPLFVEIPAHLQWQCGAIAVYFYWMNFLLYLQRFENCGIFIVMLEVILKTLLRSTVVFIFLLLAFGLSFYILLNLQDPFSSPLLSIIQTFSMMLGDINYRESFLEPYLRNELAHPVLSFAQLVSFTIFVPIVLMNLLIGLAVGDIAEVQKHASLKRIAMQVELHTSLEKKLPLWFLRKVDQKSTVVYPNKPRSGGMLFRIFCFLFCTGEIRQEIPNADKSLEMEILKQKYRLKDLTFLLEKQHELIKLIIQKMEIISETEDDDSHCSFQDRFKKEQMEQRNSRWNTVLRAVKAKTHHLEP
;
A
#
# COMPACT_ATOMS: atom_id res chain seq x y z
N MET A 1 30.86 -4.28 -0.05
CA MET A 1 31.32 -5.68 -0.24
C MET A 1 32.33 -6.14 0.84
N LYS A 2 32.08 -5.88 2.14
CA LYS A 2 32.84 -6.43 3.28
C LYS A 2 31.99 -7.39 4.16
N CYS A 3 30.80 -7.80 3.71
CA CYS A 3 29.90 -8.68 4.48
C CYS A 3 30.02 -10.19 4.17
N SER A 4 30.90 -10.62 3.26
CA SER A 4 30.92 -12.04 2.85
C SER A 4 32.04 -12.90 3.45
N LEU A 5 32.94 -12.34 4.29
CA LEU A 5 34.05 -13.12 4.88
C LEU A 5 34.20 -13.00 6.41
N ARG A 6 33.54 -12.04 7.07
CA ARG A 6 33.56 -11.90 8.56
C ARG A 6 32.65 -12.88 9.33
N LYS A 7 31.89 -13.72 8.63
CA LYS A 7 31.13 -14.82 9.26
C LYS A 7 31.96 -16.08 9.53
N MET A 8 33.26 -16.08 9.25
CA MET A 8 34.06 -17.32 9.23
C MET A 8 34.90 -17.60 10.48
N TRP A 9 35.06 -16.68 11.44
CA TRP A 9 36.01 -16.85 12.56
C TRP A 9 35.51 -16.33 13.93
N ARG A 10 34.24 -16.56 14.28
CA ARG A 10 33.76 -16.66 15.68
C ARG A 10 32.70 -17.77 15.79
N PRO A 11 32.63 -18.51 16.90
CA PRO A 11 31.47 -19.35 17.23
C PRO A 11 30.22 -18.45 17.32
N GLY A 12 29.09 -18.97 16.85
CA GLY A 12 27.89 -18.18 16.58
C GLY A 12 27.32 -17.48 17.81
N GLU A 13 27.26 -16.15 17.75
CA GLU A 13 26.22 -15.40 18.46
C GLU A 13 24.91 -15.52 17.65
N LYS A 14 23.86 -15.92 18.37
CA LYS A 14 22.51 -16.11 17.84
C LYS A 14 21.99 -14.84 17.17
N LYS A 15 21.37 -15.01 16.00
CA LYS A 15 20.29 -14.13 15.57
C LYS A 15 19.03 -14.57 16.30
N GLU A 16 18.38 -13.66 17.01
CA GLU A 16 16.99 -13.84 17.42
C GLU A 16 16.10 -13.99 16.17
N PRO A 17 15.21 -14.98 16.10
CA PRO A 17 14.06 -14.93 15.22
C PRO A 17 12.95 -14.08 15.86
N GLN A 18 12.46 -13.12 15.08
CA GLN A 18 11.22 -12.40 15.35
C GLN A 18 10.03 -13.38 15.38
N ASP A 19 9.19 -13.19 16.41
CA ASP A 19 7.75 -13.43 16.47
C ASP A 19 7.19 -14.80 16.08
N VAL A 20 7.21 -15.73 17.04
CA VAL A 20 6.09 -16.67 17.25
C VAL A 20 5.83 -16.76 18.74
N VAL A 21 4.64 -16.31 19.16
CA VAL A 21 4.13 -16.40 20.54
C VAL A 21 3.99 -17.87 20.91
N TYR A 22 4.77 -18.34 21.88
CA TYR A 22 4.48 -19.52 22.68
C TYR A 22 4.66 -19.16 24.16
N GLU A 23 3.67 -19.60 24.94
CA GLU A 23 3.41 -19.32 26.34
C GLU A 23 4.53 -19.77 27.28
N ASP A 24 4.61 -19.09 28.42
CA ASP A 24 5.57 -19.23 29.51
C ASP A 24 5.89 -20.70 29.89
N VAL A 25 7.17 -21.07 29.75
CA VAL A 25 7.77 -22.24 30.41
C VAL A 25 8.99 -21.72 31.21
N PRO A 26 9.08 -21.96 32.53
CA PRO A 26 10.14 -21.44 33.35
C PRO A 26 11.52 -22.02 32.98
N ASP A 27 12.53 -21.17 33.13
CA ASP A 27 13.92 -21.36 32.74
C ASP A 27 14.68 -22.23 33.76
N ASP A 28 14.57 -23.56 33.63
CA ASP A 28 15.20 -24.55 34.54
C ASP A 28 16.73 -24.74 34.33
N THR A 29 17.40 -23.87 33.56
CA THR A 29 18.81 -24.06 33.16
C THR A 29 19.85 -23.52 34.14
N GLU A 30 19.48 -22.61 35.04
CA GLU A 30 20.36 -22.14 36.12
C GLU A 30 20.36 -23.09 37.33
N ASP A 31 19.19 -23.67 37.67
CA ASP A 31 19.06 -24.67 38.75
C ASP A 31 19.82 -25.97 38.45
N PHE A 32 19.99 -26.34 37.16
CA PHE A 32 20.75 -27.52 36.76
C PHE A 32 22.27 -27.34 36.92
N LYS A 33 22.79 -26.12 36.75
CA LYS A 33 24.22 -25.80 36.95
C LYS A 33 24.59 -25.72 38.43
N GLU A 34 23.71 -25.16 39.27
CA GLU A 34 23.93 -25.14 40.72
C GLU A 34 23.81 -26.54 41.33
N SER A 35 22.86 -27.35 40.90
CA SER A 35 22.73 -28.74 41.37
C SER A 35 23.91 -29.63 40.98
N LEU A 36 24.52 -29.44 39.80
CA LEU A 36 25.77 -30.14 39.43
C LEU A 36 26.97 -29.68 40.26
N LYS A 37 27.10 -28.38 40.56
CA LYS A 37 28.17 -27.86 41.41
C LYS A 37 28.12 -28.45 42.84
N VAL A 38 26.91 -28.55 43.39
CA VAL A 38 26.65 -29.16 44.71
C VAL A 38 26.94 -30.67 44.73
N VAL A 39 26.72 -31.37 43.61
CA VAL A 39 27.01 -32.82 43.49
C VAL A 39 28.51 -33.13 43.41
N PHE A 40 29.34 -32.21 42.89
CA PHE A 40 30.78 -32.42 42.73
C PHE A 40 31.66 -31.89 43.87
N GLU A 41 31.17 -30.95 44.70
CA GLU A 41 31.87 -30.52 45.92
C GLU A 41 31.69 -31.51 47.10
N GLY A 42 30.74 -32.45 46.98
CA GLY A 42 30.52 -33.53 47.93
C GLY A 42 31.21 -34.83 47.50
N SER A 43 32.12 -35.33 48.34
CA SER A 43 32.84 -36.62 48.28
C SER A 43 32.15 -37.78 47.51
N ALA A 44 32.97 -38.69 46.98
CA ALA A 44 32.71 -39.94 46.21
C ALA A 44 31.48 -40.84 46.57
N TYR A 45 30.69 -40.49 47.58
CA TYR A 45 29.44 -41.11 48.00
C TYR A 45 28.19 -40.66 47.20
N GLY A 46 28.19 -39.47 46.58
CA GLY A 46 27.03 -38.94 45.83
C GLY A 46 26.69 -39.73 44.55
N LEU A 47 27.70 -40.26 43.86
CA LEU A 47 27.51 -41.03 42.62
C LEU A 47 26.89 -42.42 42.86
N GLN A 48 27.10 -43.03 44.03
CA GLN A 48 26.56 -44.36 44.35
C GLN A 48 25.04 -44.34 44.60
N ASN A 49 24.49 -43.21 45.05
CA ASN A 49 23.05 -43.07 45.28
C ASN A 49 22.27 -42.72 44.00
N PHE A 50 22.87 -42.02 43.05
CA PHE A 50 22.23 -41.73 41.76
C PHE A 50 22.07 -43.00 40.89
N ASN A 51 23.01 -43.94 40.97
CA ASN A 51 22.93 -45.24 40.27
C ASN A 51 21.88 -46.22 40.82
N LYS A 52 21.25 -45.95 41.97
CA LYS A 52 20.21 -46.82 42.55
C LYS A 52 18.77 -46.38 42.24
N GLN A 53 18.54 -45.20 41.67
CA GLN A 53 17.21 -44.67 41.37
C GLN A 53 17.03 -44.28 39.90
N LYS A 54 17.13 -45.26 39.00
CA LYS A 54 16.28 -45.47 37.80
C LYS A 54 16.93 -46.52 36.91
N LYS A 55 16.17 -47.56 36.56
CA LYS A 55 16.50 -48.46 35.45
C LYS A 55 16.53 -47.62 34.17
N LEU A 56 17.72 -47.19 33.73
CA LEU A 56 17.92 -46.39 32.53
C LEU A 56 18.37 -47.27 31.37
N LYS A 57 17.50 -47.39 30.36
CA LYS A 57 17.78 -47.95 29.03
C LYS A 57 18.14 -46.85 28.00
N ARG A 58 18.74 -45.75 28.47
CA ARG A 58 19.38 -44.70 27.65
C ARG A 58 20.54 -44.16 28.47
N CYS A 59 21.68 -44.85 28.44
CA CYS A 59 22.88 -44.46 29.19
C CYS A 59 23.91 -43.76 28.28
N ASP A 60 23.84 -43.99 26.97
CA ASP A 60 24.91 -43.61 26.04
C ASP A 60 25.06 -42.08 25.88
N ASP A 61 23.97 -41.32 25.75
CA ASP A 61 24.04 -39.85 25.55
C ASP A 61 24.57 -39.07 26.77
N MET A 62 24.33 -39.58 27.99
CA MET A 62 24.74 -38.91 29.22
C MET A 62 26.22 -39.16 29.52
N ASP A 63 26.71 -40.37 29.30
CA ASP A 63 28.12 -40.72 29.50
C ASP A 63 29.04 -39.92 28.57
N THR A 64 28.56 -39.63 27.35
CA THR A 64 29.27 -38.79 26.37
C THR A 64 29.36 -37.34 26.85
N PHE A 65 28.28 -36.73 27.34
CA PHE A 65 28.32 -35.38 27.93
C PHE A 65 29.27 -35.30 29.13
N PHE A 66 29.22 -36.30 30.03
CA PHE A 66 30.09 -36.36 31.20
C PHE A 66 31.57 -36.51 30.82
N LEU A 67 31.90 -37.28 29.77
CA LEU A 67 33.28 -37.42 29.31
C LEU A 67 33.84 -36.12 28.70
N HIS A 68 33.04 -35.39 27.92
CA HIS A 68 33.44 -34.09 27.37
C HIS A 68 33.67 -33.06 28.49
N TYR A 69 32.79 -33.03 29.49
CA TYR A 69 32.92 -32.17 30.67
C TYR A 69 34.15 -32.53 31.51
N ALA A 70 34.36 -33.83 31.79
CA ALA A 70 35.51 -34.30 32.55
C ALA A 70 36.84 -33.99 31.84
N ALA A 71 36.86 -34.14 30.52
CA ALA A 71 38.00 -33.80 29.67
C ALA A 71 38.32 -32.29 29.70
N ALA A 72 37.28 -31.44 29.69
CA ALA A 72 37.39 -29.98 29.76
C ALA A 72 37.85 -29.46 31.14
N GLU A 73 37.42 -30.10 32.23
CA GLU A 73 37.71 -29.69 33.62
C GLU A 73 38.95 -30.38 34.22
N GLY A 74 39.61 -31.29 33.50
CA GLY A 74 40.84 -31.93 33.98
C GLY A 74 40.64 -33.11 34.94
N GLN A 75 39.42 -33.66 35.03
CA GLN A 75 39.05 -34.68 36.02
C GLN A 75 39.44 -36.10 35.59
N ILE A 76 40.73 -36.44 35.72
CA ILE A 76 41.30 -37.73 35.27
C ILE A 76 40.62 -38.93 35.94
N GLU A 77 40.32 -38.86 37.24
CA GLU A 77 39.68 -39.96 37.98
C GLU A 77 38.28 -40.27 37.43
N LEU A 78 37.56 -39.22 37.02
CA LEU A 78 36.23 -39.35 36.44
C LEU A 78 36.30 -39.87 35.00
N MET A 79 37.27 -39.38 34.21
CA MET A 79 37.56 -39.90 32.87
C MET A 79 38.00 -41.37 32.91
N GLU A 80 38.80 -41.76 33.90
CA GLU A 80 39.26 -43.14 34.08
C GLU A 80 38.12 -44.06 34.49
N LYS A 81 37.20 -43.59 35.33
CA LYS A 81 36.01 -44.35 35.71
C LYS A 81 35.07 -44.55 34.52
N ILE A 82 34.79 -43.49 33.76
CA ILE A 82 33.94 -43.56 32.56
C ILE A 82 34.57 -44.47 31.50
N THR A 83 35.86 -44.34 31.22
CA THR A 83 36.56 -45.15 30.20
C THR A 83 36.86 -46.59 30.61
N ARG A 84 36.74 -46.94 31.90
CA ARG A 84 36.76 -48.33 32.37
C ARG A 84 35.42 -49.05 32.17
N ASP A 85 34.32 -48.31 32.29
CA ASP A 85 32.96 -48.86 32.24
C ASP A 85 32.33 -48.81 30.82
N SER A 86 32.89 -48.03 29.87
CA SER A 86 32.36 -47.80 28.51
C SER A 86 33.24 -48.32 27.36
N SER A 87 32.70 -48.40 26.13
CA SER A 87 33.42 -48.86 24.93
C SER A 87 34.43 -47.81 24.41
N LEU A 88 35.47 -48.26 23.69
CA LEU A 88 36.47 -47.37 23.06
C LEU A 88 35.88 -46.38 22.03
N GLU A 89 34.62 -46.57 21.61
CA GLU A 89 33.90 -45.70 20.67
C GLU A 89 33.53 -44.35 21.29
N VAL A 90 33.32 -44.30 22.61
CA VAL A 90 32.97 -43.07 23.36
C VAL A 90 34.07 -41.99 23.28
N LEU A 91 35.33 -42.38 23.02
CA LEU A 91 36.44 -41.44 22.80
C LEU A 91 36.36 -40.69 21.46
N HIS A 92 35.56 -41.20 20.51
CA HIS A 92 35.40 -40.65 19.16
C HIS A 92 34.03 -40.02 18.93
N GLU A 93 33.10 -40.15 19.88
CA GLU A 93 31.82 -39.46 19.83
C GLU A 93 32.01 -37.95 19.87
N MET A 94 31.14 -37.26 19.15
CA MET A 94 31.24 -35.83 18.90
C MET A 94 30.06 -35.13 19.58
N ASP A 95 30.33 -34.02 20.26
CA ASP A 95 29.29 -33.16 20.83
C ASP A 95 28.47 -32.43 19.74
N ASP A 96 27.53 -31.58 20.17
CA ASP A 96 26.66 -30.78 19.29
C ASP A 96 27.43 -29.83 18.33
N TYR A 97 28.72 -29.57 18.61
CA TYR A 97 29.62 -28.76 17.77
C TYR A 97 30.56 -29.61 16.91
N GLY A 98 30.48 -30.93 17.03
CA GLY A 98 31.36 -31.88 16.37
C GLY A 98 32.68 -32.10 17.13
N ASN A 99 32.86 -31.54 18.32
CA ASN A 99 34.09 -31.70 19.08
C ASN A 99 34.13 -33.07 19.74
N THR A 100 35.26 -33.75 19.65
CA THR A 100 35.52 -34.95 20.47
C THR A 100 35.99 -34.55 21.86
N PRO A 101 36.03 -35.46 22.86
CA PRO A 101 36.57 -35.15 24.19
C PRO A 101 38.00 -34.61 24.13
N LEU A 102 38.77 -35.02 23.11
CA LEU A 102 40.11 -34.51 22.84
C LEU A 102 40.11 -33.05 22.37
N HIS A 103 39.12 -32.60 21.58
CA HIS A 103 38.99 -31.19 21.21
C HIS A 103 38.71 -30.33 22.44
N CYS A 104 37.81 -30.76 23.32
CA CYS A 104 37.44 -30.02 24.55
C CYS A 104 38.62 -29.95 25.54
N ALA A 105 39.36 -31.05 25.72
CA ALA A 105 40.56 -31.06 26.56
C ALA A 105 41.64 -30.11 26.02
N VAL A 106 41.82 -30.06 24.69
CA VAL A 106 42.79 -29.17 24.05
C VAL A 106 42.34 -27.71 24.12
N GLU A 107 41.06 -27.42 23.93
CA GLU A 107 40.49 -26.08 24.02
C GLU A 107 40.68 -25.48 25.41
N LYS A 108 40.50 -26.29 26.46
CA LYS A 108 40.65 -25.88 27.87
C LYS A 108 42.08 -26.01 28.41
N ASN A 109 43.06 -26.34 27.56
CA ASN A 109 44.47 -26.49 27.93
C ASN A 109 44.74 -27.55 29.01
N GLN A 110 43.96 -28.65 29.05
CA GLN A 110 44.07 -29.70 30.05
C GLN A 110 45.10 -30.77 29.66
N ILE A 111 46.37 -30.55 30.05
CA ILE A 111 47.51 -31.38 29.65
C ILE A 111 47.32 -32.86 30.03
N GLU A 112 46.91 -33.13 31.27
CA GLU A 112 46.80 -34.51 31.75
C GLU A 112 45.61 -35.25 31.13
N SER A 113 44.50 -34.56 30.88
CA SER A 113 43.36 -35.09 30.12
C SER A 113 43.76 -35.44 28.68
N VAL A 114 44.53 -34.58 28.01
CA VAL A 114 45.03 -34.85 26.65
C VAL A 114 45.96 -36.07 26.64
N LYS A 115 46.87 -36.19 27.61
CA LYS A 115 47.73 -37.39 27.75
C LYS A 115 46.90 -38.65 27.97
N PHE A 116 45.94 -38.59 28.88
CA PHE A 116 45.07 -39.70 29.20
C PHE A 116 44.29 -40.18 27.97
N LEU A 117 43.59 -39.27 27.27
CA LEU A 117 42.81 -39.59 26.07
C LEU A 117 43.68 -40.16 24.94
N LEU A 118 44.87 -39.60 24.69
CA LEU A 118 45.79 -40.10 23.66
C LEU A 118 46.41 -41.46 24.04
N SER A 119 46.69 -41.70 25.32
CA SER A 119 47.15 -43.01 25.80
C SER A 119 46.11 -44.11 25.63
N ARG A 120 44.82 -43.74 25.68
CA ARG A 120 43.67 -44.64 25.48
C ARG A 120 43.26 -44.78 24.00
N GLY A 121 43.96 -44.14 23.08
CA GLY A 121 43.79 -44.35 21.63
C GLY A 121 42.91 -43.34 20.90
N ALA A 122 42.58 -42.18 21.51
CA ALA A 122 41.83 -41.13 20.83
C ALA A 122 42.54 -40.62 19.56
N ASN A 123 41.82 -40.52 18.44
CA ASN A 123 42.38 -40.10 17.16
C ASN A 123 42.55 -38.56 17.07
N PRO A 124 43.79 -38.03 16.96
CA PRO A 124 44.06 -36.59 16.90
C PRO A 124 43.78 -35.95 15.54
N ASN A 125 43.30 -36.72 14.55
CA ASN A 125 42.95 -36.23 13.21
C ASN A 125 41.44 -36.08 12.98
N LEU A 126 40.60 -36.51 13.93
CA LEU A 126 39.16 -36.32 13.84
C LEU A 126 38.85 -34.83 13.81
N ARG A 127 37.83 -34.45 13.04
CA ARG A 127 37.53 -33.06 12.75
C ARG A 127 36.15 -32.71 13.24
N ASN A 128 36.02 -31.58 13.91
CA ASN A 128 34.72 -31.02 14.24
C ASN A 128 33.98 -30.47 13.00
N PHE A 129 32.76 -29.96 13.18
CA PHE A 129 31.95 -29.45 12.06
C PHE A 129 32.60 -28.29 11.30
N ASN A 130 33.60 -27.62 11.90
CA ASN A 130 34.43 -26.59 11.27
C ASN A 130 35.63 -27.16 10.50
N MET A 131 35.72 -28.49 10.37
CA MET A 131 36.88 -29.21 9.81
C MET A 131 38.18 -28.93 10.56
N MET A 132 38.12 -28.47 11.80
CA MET A 132 39.28 -28.23 12.65
C MET A 132 39.66 -29.54 13.34
N ALA A 133 40.94 -29.89 13.26
CA ALA A 133 41.51 -30.95 14.09
C ALA A 133 41.93 -30.37 15.46
N PRO A 134 42.07 -31.20 16.51
CA PRO A 134 42.57 -30.77 17.82
C PRO A 134 43.86 -29.96 17.74
N LEU A 135 44.74 -30.27 16.78
CA LEU A 135 45.96 -29.49 16.53
C LEU A 135 45.68 -28.02 16.16
N HIS A 136 44.64 -27.72 15.39
CA HIS A 136 44.29 -26.34 15.06
C HIS A 136 43.80 -25.56 16.29
N ILE A 137 43.04 -26.23 17.17
CA ILE A 137 42.55 -25.65 18.43
C ILE A 137 43.71 -25.42 19.41
N ALA A 138 44.66 -26.36 19.50
CA ALA A 138 45.85 -26.22 20.34
C ALA A 138 46.65 -24.97 19.97
N VAL A 139 46.81 -24.73 18.67
CA VAL A 139 47.54 -23.58 18.13
C VAL A 139 46.74 -22.27 18.31
N GLN A 140 45.41 -22.33 18.18
CA GLN A 140 44.53 -21.19 18.44
C GLN A 140 44.57 -20.74 19.91
N GLY A 141 44.62 -21.69 20.86
CA GLY A 141 44.67 -21.41 22.30
C GLY A 141 46.05 -21.02 22.86
N MET A 142 47.09 -20.89 22.02
CA MET A 142 48.49 -20.68 22.45
C MET A 142 49.01 -21.75 23.43
N ASN A 143 48.52 -22.99 23.33
CA ASN A 143 48.79 -24.05 24.30
C ASN A 143 50.15 -24.73 24.03
N ASN A 144 51.24 -23.99 24.25
CA ASN A 144 52.61 -24.43 23.96
C ASN A 144 52.99 -25.70 24.75
N GLU A 145 52.50 -25.84 25.98
CA GLU A 145 52.77 -27.01 26.82
C GLU A 145 52.05 -28.27 26.33
N VAL A 146 50.79 -28.18 25.87
CA VAL A 146 50.06 -29.31 25.26
C VAL A 146 50.79 -29.84 24.01
N MET A 147 51.51 -28.97 23.29
CA MET A 147 52.38 -29.35 22.19
C MET A 147 53.71 -29.97 22.65
N LYS A 148 54.21 -29.62 23.83
CA LYS A 148 55.57 -29.96 24.33
C LYS A 148 55.63 -31.18 25.26
N VAL A 149 54.61 -31.48 26.07
CA VAL A 149 54.81 -32.32 27.25
C VAL A 149 55.34 -33.73 26.92
N ARG A 150 56.28 -34.21 27.74
CA ARG A 150 56.98 -35.51 27.70
C ARG A 150 56.98 -36.06 29.13
N LEU A 151 56.78 -37.37 29.35
CA LEU A 151 57.42 -38.06 30.49
C LEU A 151 57.50 -39.61 30.35
N LEU A 152 58.74 -40.08 30.51
CA LEU A 152 59.25 -41.31 31.15
C LEU A 152 58.58 -42.68 30.92
N ALA A 153 59.21 -43.51 30.09
CA ALA A 153 59.55 -44.88 30.49
C ALA A 153 61.03 -45.12 30.12
N ALA A 154 61.83 -45.46 31.12
CA ALA A 154 63.27 -45.57 31.00
C ALA A 154 63.67 -46.75 30.09
N LEU A 155 64.26 -46.48 28.92
CA LEU A 155 65.65 -46.82 28.54
C LEU A 155 65.85 -46.68 27.02
N TYR A 156 66.92 -45.97 26.67
CA TYR A 156 67.73 -46.05 25.43
C TYR A 156 67.23 -45.47 24.08
N VAL A 157 67.85 -44.33 23.75
CA VAL A 157 68.45 -43.93 22.44
C VAL A 157 67.51 -43.64 21.24
N LEU A 158 67.71 -42.44 20.66
CA LEU A 158 67.21 -41.85 19.41
C LEU A 158 65.84 -41.10 19.43
N LEU A 159 65.94 -39.82 19.06
CA LEU A 159 64.94 -38.84 18.60
C LEU A 159 64.00 -38.14 19.61
N HIS A 160 64.11 -36.81 19.64
CA HIS A 160 63.16 -35.83 20.17
C HIS A 160 61.77 -36.02 19.54
N ARG A 161 60.73 -36.30 20.35
CA ARG A 161 59.42 -36.66 19.79
C ARG A 161 58.26 -36.20 20.69
N HIS A 162 57.43 -35.29 20.17
CA HIS A 162 56.31 -34.54 20.79
C HIS A 162 54.93 -35.24 20.69
N ILE A 163 54.07 -35.18 21.73
CA ILE A 163 52.92 -36.10 21.93
C ILE A 163 51.86 -36.11 20.80
N ILE A 164 51.29 -34.97 20.38
CA ILE A 164 50.19 -34.95 19.38
C ILE A 164 50.70 -35.36 17.99
N LEU A 165 51.89 -34.88 17.62
CA LEU A 165 52.52 -35.15 16.32
C LEU A 165 52.99 -36.61 16.21
N ASN A 166 53.49 -37.21 17.31
CA ASN A 166 53.91 -38.62 17.35
C ASN A 166 52.78 -39.64 17.16
N LYS A 167 51.53 -39.28 17.51
CA LYS A 167 50.35 -40.16 17.37
C LYS A 167 49.62 -39.96 16.04
N GLY A 168 50.31 -39.41 15.03
CA GLY A 168 49.85 -39.39 13.64
C GLY A 168 49.09 -38.13 13.21
N ALA A 169 49.14 -37.04 13.99
CA ALA A 169 48.56 -35.76 13.57
C ALA A 169 49.32 -35.20 12.35
N LYS A 170 48.61 -34.86 11.27
CA LYS A 170 49.21 -34.34 10.02
C LYS A 170 49.17 -32.80 9.99
N PRO A 171 50.29 -32.08 10.16
CA PRO A 171 50.29 -30.61 10.14
C PRO A 171 50.16 -30.02 8.74
N CYS A 172 50.41 -30.78 7.67
CA CYS A 172 50.28 -30.30 6.28
C CYS A 172 48.87 -30.54 5.70
N LYS A 173 47.83 -30.60 6.52
CA LYS A 173 46.43 -30.76 6.06
C LYS A 173 45.62 -29.51 6.37
N SER A 174 44.95 -28.97 5.35
CA SER A 174 44.11 -27.80 5.50
C SER A 174 42.73 -28.10 6.11
N ASN A 175 42.16 -27.07 6.75
CA ASN A 175 40.76 -27.03 7.16
C ASN A 175 39.84 -26.61 5.99
N LYS A 176 38.54 -26.38 6.25
CA LYS A 176 37.53 -26.01 5.22
C LYS A 176 37.92 -24.76 4.40
N TRP A 177 38.76 -23.89 4.98
CA TRP A 177 39.19 -22.63 4.39
C TRP A 177 40.57 -22.69 3.72
N GLY A 178 41.16 -23.88 3.63
CA GLY A 178 42.52 -24.02 3.11
C GLY A 178 43.59 -23.62 4.13
N CYS A 179 43.23 -23.20 5.35
CA CYS A 179 44.21 -22.78 6.35
C CYS A 179 44.89 -24.01 6.95
N PHE A 180 46.21 -23.96 7.00
CA PHE A 180 47.06 -24.95 7.65
C PHE A 180 47.30 -24.52 9.12
N PRO A 181 47.68 -25.43 10.02
CA PRO A 181 48.11 -25.10 11.38
C PRO A 181 49.15 -23.98 11.44
N ILE A 182 50.03 -23.87 10.43
CA ILE A 182 51.00 -22.77 10.33
C ILE A 182 50.34 -21.39 10.14
N HIS A 183 49.22 -21.32 9.41
CA HIS A 183 48.41 -20.11 9.25
C HIS A 183 47.76 -19.72 10.59
N GLN A 184 47.29 -20.72 11.35
CA GLN A 184 46.74 -20.51 12.68
C GLN A 184 47.80 -20.02 13.66
N ALA A 185 49.01 -20.57 13.60
CA ALA A 185 50.13 -20.18 14.45
C ALA A 185 50.58 -18.75 14.15
N ALA A 186 50.60 -18.38 12.88
CA ALA A 186 50.86 -17.00 12.44
C ALA A 186 49.79 -16.03 12.94
N PHE A 187 48.52 -16.39 12.80
CA PHE A 187 47.40 -15.58 13.29
C PHE A 187 47.36 -15.45 14.81
N SER A 188 47.68 -16.53 15.55
CA SER A 188 47.67 -16.54 17.01
C SER A 188 48.95 -15.99 17.64
N GLY A 189 49.97 -15.62 16.88
CA GLY A 189 51.21 -15.06 17.44
C GLY A 189 52.10 -16.06 18.20
N SER A 190 51.76 -17.37 18.19
CA SER A 190 52.51 -18.36 18.95
C SER A 190 53.79 -18.78 18.24
N LYS A 191 54.88 -18.10 18.60
CA LYS A 191 56.25 -18.34 18.10
C LYS A 191 56.74 -19.76 18.36
N GLU A 192 56.50 -20.27 19.58
CA GLU A 192 56.95 -21.60 19.96
C GLU A 192 56.22 -22.67 19.16
N CYS A 193 54.91 -22.52 18.96
CA CYS A 193 54.13 -23.42 18.11
C CYS A 193 54.55 -23.32 16.64
N MET A 194 54.88 -22.13 16.14
CA MET A 194 55.39 -21.94 14.78
C MET A 194 56.72 -22.67 14.56
N GLU A 195 57.69 -22.51 15.46
CA GLU A 195 58.99 -23.20 15.39
C GLU A 195 58.81 -24.72 15.47
N ILE A 196 57.90 -25.22 16.32
CA ILE A 196 57.57 -26.65 16.42
C ILE A 196 56.98 -27.17 15.10
N ILE A 197 56.06 -26.43 14.47
CA ILE A 197 55.44 -26.81 13.19
C ILE A 197 56.47 -26.79 12.06
N LEU A 198 57.36 -25.78 12.01
CA LEU A 198 58.40 -25.66 11.00
C LEU A 198 59.42 -26.80 11.10
N ARG A 199 59.95 -27.09 12.29
CA ARG A 199 60.88 -28.21 12.53
C ARG A 199 60.28 -29.55 12.14
N PHE A 200 59.02 -29.80 12.52
CA PHE A 200 58.33 -31.03 12.13
C PHE A 200 58.16 -31.14 10.61
N GLY A 201 57.89 -30.01 9.93
CA GLY A 201 57.82 -29.95 8.47
C GLY A 201 59.13 -30.34 7.79
N GLU A 202 60.28 -29.92 8.36
CA GLU A 202 61.61 -30.32 7.89
C GLU A 202 61.86 -31.82 8.01
N GLU A 203 61.48 -32.41 9.15
CA GLU A 203 61.59 -33.86 9.39
C GLU A 203 60.76 -34.70 8.40
N HIS A 204 59.73 -34.12 7.79
CA HIS A 204 58.82 -34.77 6.84
C HIS A 204 59.03 -34.32 5.38
N GLY A 205 60.16 -33.66 5.09
CA GLY A 205 60.61 -33.37 3.72
C GLY A 205 60.13 -32.04 3.10
N TYR A 206 59.51 -31.15 3.88
CA TYR A 206 59.20 -29.78 3.43
C TYR A 206 60.31 -28.82 3.87
N SER A 207 60.84 -28.00 2.95
CA SER A 207 61.77 -26.93 3.34
C SER A 207 61.04 -25.82 4.11
N ARG A 208 61.72 -25.15 5.06
CA ARG A 208 61.14 -24.03 5.83
C ARG A 208 60.51 -22.97 4.93
N GLN A 209 61.21 -22.65 3.84
CA GLN A 209 60.79 -21.65 2.85
C GLN A 209 59.50 -22.05 2.12
N LEU A 210 59.31 -23.34 1.78
CA LEU A 210 58.07 -23.79 1.15
C LEU A 210 56.92 -23.82 2.16
N HIS A 211 57.19 -24.21 3.41
CA HIS A 211 56.18 -24.36 4.45
C HIS A 211 55.60 -23.02 4.89
N ILE A 212 56.44 -21.99 5.07
CA ILE A 212 56.01 -20.64 5.50
C ILE A 212 55.24 -19.87 4.41
N ASN A 213 55.32 -20.31 3.15
CA ASN A 213 54.65 -19.70 2.00
C ASN A 213 53.44 -20.50 1.50
N PHE A 214 52.91 -21.44 2.29
CA PHE A 214 51.65 -22.08 1.96
C PHE A 214 50.52 -21.05 1.83
N MET A 215 49.61 -21.29 0.89
CA MET A 215 48.48 -20.42 0.63
C MET A 215 47.18 -21.10 1.06
N ASN A 216 46.30 -20.36 1.71
CA ASN A 216 44.94 -20.83 1.98
C ASN A 216 44.02 -20.66 0.74
N ASN A 217 42.73 -21.01 0.86
CA ASN A 217 41.78 -20.87 -0.26
C ASN A 217 41.56 -19.40 -0.70
N GLY A 218 41.93 -18.44 0.15
CA GLY A 218 41.93 -17.01 -0.13
C GLY A 218 43.26 -16.50 -0.70
N THR A 219 44.21 -17.39 -1.03
CA THR A 219 45.59 -17.06 -1.47
C THR A 219 46.41 -16.28 -0.43
N ALA A 220 45.96 -16.21 0.82
CA ALA A 220 46.70 -15.56 1.89
C ALA A 220 47.82 -16.47 2.40
N THR A 221 49.00 -15.89 2.63
CA THR A 221 50.13 -16.58 3.28
C THR A 221 50.07 -16.41 4.81
N PRO A 222 50.77 -17.25 5.59
CA PRO A 222 50.96 -17.06 7.02
C PRO A 222 51.41 -15.64 7.38
N LEU A 223 52.24 -15.01 6.54
CA LEU A 223 52.69 -13.63 6.74
C LEU A 223 51.52 -12.62 6.72
N HIS A 224 50.52 -12.79 5.85
CA HIS A 224 49.32 -11.93 5.85
C HIS A 224 48.58 -12.00 7.18
N LEU A 225 48.46 -13.21 7.75
CA LEU A 225 47.77 -13.44 9.02
C LEU A 225 48.58 -12.96 10.22
N ALA A 226 49.91 -13.10 10.18
CA ALA A 226 50.81 -12.57 11.20
C ALA A 226 50.76 -11.04 11.23
N VAL A 227 50.79 -10.39 10.06
CA VAL A 227 50.61 -8.95 9.94
C VAL A 227 49.22 -8.52 10.40
N GLN A 228 48.18 -9.30 10.10
CA GLN A 228 46.83 -9.01 10.58
C GLN A 228 46.74 -9.00 12.12
N ASN A 229 47.49 -9.86 12.82
CA ASN A 229 47.55 -9.86 14.28
C ASN A 229 48.41 -8.72 14.86
N GLY A 230 49.41 -8.25 14.11
CA GLY A 230 50.29 -7.14 14.52
C GLY A 230 51.50 -7.54 15.37
N ASP A 231 51.83 -8.84 15.47
CA ASP A 231 52.95 -9.31 16.28
C ASP A 231 54.30 -9.14 15.57
N LEU A 232 55.03 -8.08 15.92
CA LEU A 232 56.33 -7.72 15.33
C LEU A 232 57.35 -8.87 15.31
N GLU A 233 57.50 -9.56 16.44
CA GLU A 233 58.47 -10.64 16.59
C GLU A 233 58.08 -11.91 15.84
N MET A 234 56.77 -12.14 15.66
CA MET A 234 56.25 -13.24 14.87
C MET A 234 56.49 -13.00 13.37
N ILE A 235 56.26 -11.77 12.93
CA ILE A 235 56.55 -11.31 11.56
C ILE A 235 58.05 -11.43 11.28
N LYS A 236 58.90 -11.02 12.23
CA LYS A 236 60.36 -11.21 12.13
C LYS A 236 60.74 -12.68 11.99
N MET A 237 60.14 -13.56 12.78
CA MET A 237 60.34 -15.02 12.64
C MET A 237 59.88 -15.54 11.27
N CYS A 238 58.76 -15.06 10.72
CA CYS A 238 58.32 -15.44 9.38
C CYS A 238 59.31 -14.99 8.30
N LEU A 239 59.81 -13.74 8.40
CA LEU A 239 60.78 -13.17 7.45
C LEU A 239 62.15 -13.87 7.52
N ASP A 240 62.67 -14.13 8.72
CA ASP A 240 63.94 -14.84 8.95
C ASP A 240 63.89 -16.28 8.38
N ASN A 241 62.70 -16.90 8.34
CA ASN A 241 62.49 -18.24 7.76
C ASN A 241 62.12 -18.22 6.25
N GLY A 242 62.20 -17.06 5.59
CA GLY A 242 62.04 -16.93 4.14
C GLY A 242 60.61 -16.72 3.64
N ALA A 243 59.76 -16.07 4.42
CA ALA A 243 58.43 -15.65 3.96
C ALA A 243 58.51 -14.58 2.86
N GLN A 244 57.76 -14.77 1.78
CA GLN A 244 57.67 -13.82 0.68
C GLN A 244 56.63 -12.74 0.98
N ILE A 245 56.96 -11.48 0.69
CA ILE A 245 56.09 -10.31 0.91
C ILE A 245 55.20 -10.02 -0.33
N ASP A 246 55.65 -10.42 -1.52
CA ASP A 246 54.98 -10.22 -2.80
C ASP A 246 53.66 -10.96 -3.04
N PRO A 247 53.39 -12.14 -2.43
CA PRO A 247 52.15 -12.87 -2.69
C PRO A 247 50.93 -11.99 -2.42
N VAL A 248 49.99 -12.03 -3.37
CA VAL A 248 48.77 -11.23 -3.30
C VAL A 248 47.59 -12.10 -2.86
N GLU A 249 46.79 -11.58 -1.93
CA GLU A 249 45.52 -12.20 -1.55
C GLU A 249 44.47 -12.03 -2.68
N LYS A 250 43.31 -12.67 -2.57
CA LYS A 250 42.18 -12.58 -3.52
C LYS A 250 41.71 -11.14 -3.82
N GLY A 251 41.99 -10.18 -2.93
CA GLY A 251 41.75 -8.74 -3.14
C GLY A 251 42.89 -7.99 -3.85
N ARG A 252 43.91 -8.70 -4.33
CA ARG A 252 45.21 -8.16 -4.81
C ARG A 252 45.98 -7.35 -3.77
N CYS A 253 45.65 -7.46 -2.48
CA CYS A 253 46.39 -6.83 -1.40
C CYS A 253 47.59 -7.71 -1.01
N THR A 254 48.75 -7.08 -0.81
CA THR A 254 49.92 -7.74 -0.21
C THR A 254 49.91 -7.55 1.30
N ALA A 255 50.67 -8.38 2.02
CA ALA A 255 50.77 -8.33 3.48
C ALA A 255 51.17 -6.92 3.98
N ILE A 256 52.00 -6.20 3.22
CA ILE A 256 52.44 -4.85 3.59
C ILE A 256 51.32 -3.80 3.49
N HIS A 257 50.33 -3.97 2.59
CA HIS A 257 49.15 -3.10 2.56
C HIS A 257 48.32 -3.25 3.83
N PHE A 258 48.21 -4.47 4.38
CA PHE A 258 47.56 -4.68 5.68
C PHE A 258 48.31 -3.99 6.83
N ALA A 259 49.64 -4.09 6.87
CA ALA A 259 50.44 -3.36 7.85
C ALA A 259 50.23 -1.84 7.74
N ALA A 260 50.14 -1.32 6.51
CA ALA A 260 49.88 0.09 6.27
C ALA A 260 48.46 0.54 6.70
N THR A 261 47.44 -0.32 6.56
CA THR A 261 46.10 -0.03 7.09
C THR A 261 46.07 0.07 8.62
N GLN A 262 46.87 -0.74 9.30
CA GLN A 262 46.96 -0.74 10.77
C GLN A 262 47.82 0.40 11.33
N GLY A 263 48.62 1.06 10.49
CA GLY A 263 49.55 2.11 10.94
C GLY A 263 50.79 1.57 11.64
N ALA A 264 51.11 0.29 11.49
CA ALA A 264 52.23 -0.34 12.17
C ALA A 264 53.57 0.04 11.52
N THR A 265 54.06 1.23 11.86
CA THR A 265 55.30 1.85 11.36
C THR A 265 56.50 0.92 11.42
N GLU A 266 56.71 0.28 12.57
CA GLU A 266 57.85 -0.62 12.79
C GLU A 266 57.74 -1.92 11.97
N ILE A 267 56.53 -2.46 11.78
CA ILE A 267 56.30 -3.63 10.93
C ILE A 267 56.62 -3.28 9.47
N VAL A 268 56.15 -2.13 8.99
CA VAL A 268 56.42 -1.68 7.62
C VAL A 268 57.92 -1.42 7.41
N LYS A 269 58.59 -0.76 8.36
CA LYS A 269 60.06 -0.57 8.35
C LYS A 269 60.80 -1.91 8.25
N LEU A 270 60.43 -2.88 9.09
CA LEU A 270 61.04 -4.21 9.07
C LEU A 270 60.81 -4.91 7.73
N MET A 271 59.57 -4.94 7.22
CA MET A 271 59.25 -5.60 5.96
C MET A 271 60.00 -4.98 4.77
N ILE A 272 60.05 -3.64 4.67
CA ILE A 272 60.81 -2.93 3.62
C ILE A 272 62.31 -3.22 3.75
N SER A 273 62.87 -3.19 4.97
CA SER A 273 64.31 -3.45 5.19
C SER A 273 64.73 -4.90 4.89
N SER A 274 63.80 -5.85 5.06
CA SER A 274 64.03 -7.28 4.81
C SER A 274 63.75 -7.70 3.36
N TYR A 275 63.22 -6.80 2.54
CA TYR A 275 62.83 -7.10 1.17
C TYR A 275 64.06 -7.19 0.25
N SER A 276 64.20 -8.32 -0.46
CA SER A 276 65.29 -8.60 -1.38
C SER A 276 64.85 -8.73 -2.85
N GLY A 277 63.59 -8.42 -3.16
CA GLY A 277 63.01 -8.50 -4.50
C GLY A 277 63.34 -7.31 -5.39
N SER A 278 63.12 -7.46 -6.70
CA SER A 278 63.40 -6.43 -7.73
C SER A 278 62.22 -5.50 -8.02
N VAL A 279 61.05 -5.73 -7.41
CA VAL A 279 59.84 -4.92 -7.62
C VAL A 279 59.87 -3.72 -6.68
N ASP A 280 59.47 -2.54 -7.16
CA ASP A 280 59.28 -1.35 -6.32
C ASP A 280 58.10 -1.57 -5.37
N ILE A 281 58.40 -2.17 -4.21
CA ILE A 281 57.40 -2.55 -3.20
C ILE A 281 56.63 -1.34 -2.67
N VAL A 282 57.27 -0.16 -2.63
CA VAL A 282 56.71 1.06 -2.02
C VAL A 282 55.52 1.58 -2.82
N ASN A 283 55.60 1.50 -4.14
CA ASN A 283 54.57 1.97 -5.07
C ASN A 283 53.73 0.82 -5.66
N THR A 284 53.80 -0.38 -5.07
CA THR A 284 52.85 -1.45 -5.41
C THR A 284 51.43 -1.00 -5.12
N THR A 285 50.51 -1.44 -5.98
CA THR A 285 49.11 -1.08 -5.88
C THR A 285 48.26 -2.30 -5.59
N ASP A 286 47.26 -2.15 -4.74
CA ASP A 286 46.28 -3.18 -4.47
C ASP A 286 45.21 -3.31 -5.58
N GLY A 287 44.16 -4.10 -5.34
CA GLY A 287 43.06 -4.31 -6.29
C GLY A 287 42.26 -3.05 -6.64
N CYS A 288 42.35 -1.99 -5.83
CA CYS A 288 41.72 -0.69 -6.04
C CYS A 288 42.69 0.35 -6.64
N HIS A 289 43.88 -0.08 -7.06
CA HIS A 289 45.00 0.77 -7.45
C HIS A 289 45.53 1.69 -6.32
N GLU A 290 45.23 1.38 -5.05
CA GLU A 290 45.70 2.16 -3.90
C GLU A 290 47.12 1.74 -3.52
N THR A 291 48.00 2.70 -3.27
CA THR A 291 49.36 2.46 -2.71
C THR A 291 49.32 2.40 -1.19
N MET A 292 50.42 1.98 -0.56
CA MET A 292 50.56 2.07 0.91
C MET A 292 50.34 3.48 1.44
N LEU A 293 50.74 4.51 0.69
CA LEU A 293 50.53 5.90 1.08
C LEU A 293 49.03 6.27 1.04
N HIS A 294 48.22 5.72 0.12
CA HIS A 294 46.77 5.88 0.14
C HIS A 294 46.15 5.25 1.39
N ARG A 295 46.60 4.05 1.77
CA ARG A 295 46.14 3.36 2.98
C ARG A 295 46.50 4.15 4.25
N ALA A 296 47.73 4.63 4.35
CA ALA A 296 48.16 5.49 5.46
C ALA A 296 47.34 6.79 5.51
N SER A 297 47.07 7.40 4.34
CA SER A 297 46.28 8.63 4.19
C SER A 297 44.83 8.48 4.64
N LEU A 298 44.20 7.34 4.32
CA LEU A 298 42.82 7.04 4.67
C LEU A 298 42.59 6.99 6.19
N PHE A 299 43.60 6.55 6.95
CA PHE A 299 43.51 6.30 8.41
C PHE A 299 44.31 7.30 9.27
N ASP A 300 44.79 8.41 8.70
CA ASP A 300 45.55 9.47 9.39
C ASP A 300 46.85 9.01 10.12
N HIS A 301 47.50 7.94 9.62
CA HIS A 301 48.79 7.45 10.14
C HIS A 301 49.97 8.36 9.77
N HIS A 302 50.11 9.48 10.48
CA HIS A 302 51.10 10.54 10.21
C HIS A 302 52.56 10.04 10.16
N GLU A 303 53.00 9.28 11.16
CA GLU A 303 54.39 8.79 11.25
C GLU A 303 54.73 7.81 10.13
N LEU A 304 53.77 6.94 9.77
CA LEU A 304 53.92 6.00 8.68
C LEU A 304 54.01 6.73 7.34
N ALA A 305 53.17 7.74 7.13
CA ALA A 305 53.18 8.55 5.91
C ALA A 305 54.52 9.30 5.73
N ASP A 306 55.07 9.92 6.78
CA ASP A 306 56.37 10.61 6.69
C ASP A 306 57.51 9.64 6.37
N TYR A 307 57.49 8.45 6.99
CA TYR A 307 58.46 7.40 6.67
C TYR A 307 58.32 6.92 5.22
N LEU A 308 57.12 6.61 4.74
CA LEU A 308 56.89 6.16 3.36
C LEU A 308 57.37 7.19 2.33
N ILE A 309 57.10 8.48 2.58
CA ILE A 309 57.58 9.58 1.73
C ILE A 309 59.12 9.64 1.74
N SER A 310 59.76 9.45 2.90
CA SER A 310 61.22 9.45 3.01
C SER A 310 61.90 8.30 2.23
N VAL A 311 61.20 7.17 2.08
CA VAL A 311 61.69 5.98 1.36
C VAL A 311 61.40 6.07 -0.16
N GLY A 312 60.66 7.09 -0.60
CA GLY A 312 60.40 7.35 -2.03
C GLY A 312 59.00 6.95 -2.52
N ALA A 313 58.00 6.92 -1.63
CA ALA A 313 56.60 6.76 -2.05
C ALA A 313 56.14 7.93 -2.94
N ASP A 314 55.47 7.61 -4.04
CA ASP A 314 54.90 8.60 -4.94
C ASP A 314 53.69 9.29 -4.28
N ILE A 315 53.88 10.57 -3.94
CA ILE A 315 52.90 11.44 -3.30
C ILE A 315 51.67 11.68 -4.19
N ASN A 316 51.81 11.54 -5.51
CA ASN A 316 50.81 11.96 -6.49
C ASN A 316 50.17 10.79 -7.27
N LYS A 317 50.49 9.55 -6.91
CA LYS A 317 49.89 8.37 -7.54
C LYS A 317 48.37 8.41 -7.40
N ILE A 318 47.62 7.99 -8.42
CA ILE A 318 46.15 7.97 -8.38
C ILE A 318 45.60 6.56 -8.20
N ASP A 319 44.51 6.45 -7.45
CA ASP A 319 43.73 5.22 -7.30
C ASP A 319 42.70 5.03 -8.43
N SER A 320 41.90 3.96 -8.34
CA SER A 320 40.82 3.66 -9.31
C SER A 320 39.70 4.71 -9.39
N GLU A 321 39.54 5.54 -8.36
CA GLU A 321 38.59 6.66 -8.33
C GLU A 321 39.23 7.99 -8.78
N GLY A 322 40.49 7.96 -9.24
CA GLY A 322 41.25 9.14 -9.67
C GLY A 322 41.74 10.00 -8.51
N ARG A 323 41.71 9.50 -7.27
CA ARG A 323 42.09 10.26 -6.07
C ARG A 323 43.58 10.08 -5.81
N SER A 324 44.28 11.18 -5.55
CA SER A 324 45.63 11.13 -4.97
C SER A 324 45.57 10.89 -3.46
N PRO A 325 46.68 10.50 -2.80
CA PRO A 325 46.75 10.39 -1.34
C PRO A 325 46.25 11.65 -0.62
N LEU A 326 46.51 12.84 -1.19
CA LEU A 326 46.03 14.12 -0.67
C LEU A 326 44.49 14.25 -0.76
N ILE A 327 43.90 13.92 -1.92
CA ILE A 327 42.44 13.95 -2.13
C ILE A 327 41.76 12.95 -1.19
N LEU A 328 42.34 11.76 -1.06
CA LEU A 328 41.84 10.70 -0.18
C LEU A 328 41.90 11.12 1.30
N ALA A 329 43.04 11.64 1.77
CA ALA A 329 43.19 12.17 3.12
C ALA A 329 42.18 13.29 3.42
N THR A 330 41.88 14.13 2.43
CA THR A 330 40.91 15.22 2.58
C THR A 330 39.48 14.70 2.63
N ALA A 331 39.16 13.68 1.81
CA ALA A 331 37.86 13.03 1.83
C ALA A 331 37.59 12.32 3.17
N SER A 332 38.61 11.77 3.81
CA SER A 332 38.55 11.12 5.13
C SER A 332 38.75 12.06 6.32
N ALA A 333 38.98 13.36 6.08
CA ALA A 333 39.27 14.37 7.11
C ALA A 333 40.55 14.09 7.95
N SER A 334 41.54 13.42 7.36
CA SER A 334 42.88 13.14 7.92
C SER A 334 43.77 14.39 7.87
N TRP A 335 43.45 15.42 8.67
CA TRP A 335 44.09 16.75 8.58
C TRP A 335 45.59 16.74 8.90
N ASN A 336 46.08 15.79 9.71
CA ASN A 336 47.51 15.70 10.03
C ASN A 336 48.31 15.25 8.80
N ILE A 337 47.79 14.25 8.08
CA ILE A 337 48.37 13.82 6.80
C ILE A 337 48.21 14.89 5.72
N VAL A 338 47.05 15.55 5.62
CA VAL A 338 46.87 16.66 4.65
C VAL A 338 47.95 17.72 4.84
N ASN A 339 48.18 18.17 6.07
CA ASN A 339 49.22 19.16 6.37
C ASN A 339 50.64 18.62 6.07
N LEU A 340 50.90 17.33 6.31
CA LEU A 340 52.17 16.68 5.98
C LEU A 340 52.40 16.63 4.46
N LEU A 341 51.43 16.13 3.70
CA LEU A 341 51.51 16.00 2.24
C LEU A 341 51.70 17.36 1.57
N LEU A 342 50.98 18.39 2.02
CA LEU A 342 51.17 19.77 1.56
C LEU A 342 52.57 20.30 1.89
N SER A 343 53.09 20.02 3.10
CA SER A 343 54.45 20.43 3.48
C SER A 343 55.56 19.77 2.65
N LYS A 344 55.29 18.58 2.10
CA LYS A 344 56.22 17.82 1.24
C LYS A 344 56.01 18.08 -0.26
N GLY A 345 55.12 19.02 -0.63
CA GLY A 345 54.92 19.44 -2.02
C GLY A 345 53.95 18.56 -2.83
N ALA A 346 52.93 17.96 -2.20
CA ALA A 346 51.86 17.26 -2.92
C ALA A 346 51.15 18.15 -3.95
N GLN A 347 50.85 17.60 -5.12
CA GLN A 347 50.12 18.33 -6.16
C GLN A 347 48.65 18.50 -5.78
N VAL A 348 48.22 19.75 -5.72
CA VAL A 348 46.85 20.15 -5.35
C VAL A 348 45.88 20.17 -6.54
N ASP A 349 46.41 20.12 -7.77
CA ASP A 349 45.64 20.25 -9.03
C ASP A 349 44.98 18.94 -9.48
N ILE A 350 45.34 17.81 -8.86
CA ILE A 350 44.75 16.51 -9.17
C ILE A 350 43.27 16.55 -8.79
N LYS A 351 42.43 15.96 -9.66
CA LYS A 351 40.98 15.90 -9.48
C LYS A 351 40.52 14.45 -9.46
N ASP A 352 39.51 14.16 -8.65
CA ASP A 352 38.86 12.86 -8.66
C ASP A 352 38.00 12.63 -9.91
N ASN A 353 37.40 11.45 -10.05
CA ASN A 353 36.50 11.13 -11.16
C ASN A 353 35.27 12.07 -11.27
N PHE A 354 34.92 12.79 -10.21
CA PHE A 354 33.84 13.79 -10.20
C PHE A 354 34.35 15.21 -10.54
N GLY A 355 35.63 15.37 -10.85
CA GLY A 355 36.26 16.66 -11.12
C GLY A 355 36.51 17.50 -9.86
N ARG A 356 36.37 16.93 -8.67
CA ARG A 356 36.55 17.64 -7.40
C ARG A 356 38.03 17.75 -7.08
N ASN A 357 38.47 18.97 -6.81
CA ASN A 357 39.82 19.24 -6.30
C ASN A 357 39.89 19.09 -4.77
N PHE A 358 41.11 19.19 -4.23
CA PHE A 358 41.40 19.22 -2.80
C PHE A 358 40.50 20.20 -2.02
N LEU A 359 40.27 21.41 -2.55
CA LEU A 359 39.52 22.45 -1.86
C LEU A 359 38.01 22.17 -1.81
N HIS A 360 37.41 21.58 -2.86
CA HIS A 360 36.02 21.13 -2.85
C HIS A 360 35.76 20.18 -1.70
N LEU A 361 36.64 19.20 -1.52
CA LEU A 361 36.55 18.22 -0.44
C LEU A 361 36.84 18.86 0.91
N THR A 362 37.83 19.75 1.00
CA THR A 362 38.16 20.47 2.24
C THR A 362 36.96 21.26 2.77
N VAL A 363 36.22 21.91 1.87
CA VAL A 363 35.03 22.71 2.19
C VAL A 363 33.80 21.83 2.46
N GLN A 364 33.74 20.67 1.79
CA GLN A 364 32.69 19.69 2.04
C GLN A 364 32.76 19.16 3.47
N GLN A 365 33.97 19.04 4.04
CA GLN A 365 34.16 18.61 5.42
C GLN A 365 33.90 19.73 6.45
N PRO A 366 33.26 19.43 7.58
CA PRO A 366 33.07 20.41 8.65
C PRO A 366 34.42 20.81 9.25
N TYR A 367 34.60 22.12 9.50
CA TYR A 367 35.84 22.70 10.05
C TYR A 367 37.12 22.46 9.23
N GLY A 368 37.05 21.93 8.01
CA GLY A 368 38.24 21.59 7.23
C GLY A 368 39.18 22.77 6.99
N LEU A 369 38.61 23.92 6.63
CA LEU A 369 39.38 25.16 6.47
C LEU A 369 39.99 25.71 7.78
N LYS A 370 39.53 25.25 8.96
CA LYS A 370 40.07 25.68 10.26
C LYS A 370 41.25 24.80 10.70
N ASN A 371 41.26 23.52 10.32
CA ASN A 371 42.31 22.57 10.68
C ASN A 371 43.51 22.60 9.72
N LEU A 372 43.33 23.19 8.53
CA LEU A 372 44.44 23.49 7.63
C LEU A 372 45.34 24.58 8.23
N ARG A 373 46.67 24.44 8.13
CA ARG A 373 47.58 25.52 8.54
C ARG A 373 47.34 26.77 7.69
N PRO A 374 47.33 27.97 8.30
CA PRO A 374 47.03 29.22 7.60
C PRO A 374 48.05 29.57 6.52
N GLU A 375 49.29 29.06 6.63
CA GLU A 375 50.36 29.22 5.64
C GLU A 375 49.99 28.62 4.28
N PHE A 376 49.35 27.45 4.26
CA PHE A 376 48.95 26.79 3.02
C PHE A 376 47.82 27.55 2.31
N MET A 377 46.94 28.22 3.05
CA MET A 377 45.89 29.07 2.45
C MET A 377 46.45 30.31 1.72
N GLN A 378 47.68 30.71 2.00
CA GLN A 378 48.31 31.86 1.34
C GLN A 378 49.03 31.49 0.03
N MET A 379 49.24 30.18 -0.23
CA MET A 379 49.88 29.68 -1.44
C MET A 379 49.11 30.07 -2.70
N GLN A 380 49.84 30.49 -3.74
CA GLN A 380 49.24 30.97 -4.99
C GLN A 380 48.46 29.86 -5.72
N GLN A 381 48.97 28.62 -5.71
CA GLN A 381 48.32 27.44 -6.28
C GLN A 381 46.94 27.17 -5.65
N ILE A 382 46.82 27.31 -4.32
CA ILE A 382 45.54 27.08 -3.62
C ILE A 382 44.53 28.21 -3.90
N LYS A 383 45.01 29.45 -4.13
CA LYS A 383 44.15 30.58 -4.52
C LYS A 383 43.56 30.42 -5.91
N GLU A 384 44.29 29.82 -6.85
CA GLU A 384 43.79 29.51 -8.19
C GLU A 384 42.69 28.44 -8.14
N LEU A 385 42.82 27.44 -7.27
CA LEU A 385 41.84 26.36 -7.06
C LEU A 385 40.49 26.78 -6.46
N VAL A 386 40.35 28.02 -6.01
CA VAL A 386 39.09 28.52 -5.44
C VAL A 386 38.03 28.75 -6.52
N MET A 387 38.45 29.01 -7.76
CA MET A 387 37.56 29.21 -8.91
C MET A 387 37.36 27.95 -9.74
N ASP A 388 38.10 26.88 -9.43
CA ASP A 388 37.99 25.64 -10.15
C ASP A 388 36.60 25.02 -10.04
N GLU A 389 36.13 24.50 -11.16
CA GLU A 389 34.83 23.86 -11.27
C GLU A 389 34.98 22.34 -11.30
N ASP A 390 34.03 21.65 -10.68
CA ASP A 390 33.85 20.20 -10.79
C ASP A 390 33.08 19.80 -12.07
N ASN A 391 32.82 18.50 -12.24
CA ASN A 391 32.04 18.00 -13.38
C ASN A 391 30.59 18.53 -13.42
N ASP A 392 30.06 19.10 -12.35
CA ASP A 392 28.74 19.74 -12.28
C ASP A 392 28.83 21.28 -12.40
N GLY A 393 30.02 21.83 -12.66
CA GLY A 393 30.28 23.27 -12.69
C GLY A 393 30.27 23.94 -11.31
N CYS A 394 30.18 23.17 -10.23
CA CYS A 394 30.14 23.69 -8.88
C CYS A 394 31.56 24.06 -8.43
N THR A 395 31.70 25.27 -7.89
CA THR A 395 32.92 25.72 -7.21
C THR A 395 32.92 25.31 -5.72
N PRO A 396 34.05 25.41 -5.00
CA PRO A 396 34.10 25.12 -3.57
C PRO A 396 33.11 25.98 -2.76
N LEU A 397 32.84 27.21 -3.20
CA LEU A 397 31.84 28.08 -2.55
C LEU A 397 30.41 27.49 -2.63
N HIS A 398 30.04 26.84 -3.73
CA HIS A 398 28.74 26.15 -3.85
C HIS A 398 28.62 25.02 -2.81
N TYR A 399 29.69 24.26 -2.61
CA TYR A 399 29.76 23.23 -1.57
C TYR A 399 29.63 23.82 -0.17
N ALA A 400 30.34 24.93 0.13
CA ALA A 400 30.24 25.62 1.42
C ALA A 400 28.81 26.05 1.73
N CYS A 401 28.13 26.60 0.73
CA CYS A 401 26.77 27.10 0.83
C CYS A 401 25.76 25.98 1.01
N ARG A 402 25.98 24.85 0.34
CA ARG A 402 25.20 23.62 0.48
C ARG A 402 25.32 23.01 1.88
N GLN A 403 26.54 22.94 2.44
CA GLN A 403 26.76 22.44 3.81
C GLN A 403 26.30 23.41 4.88
N GLY A 404 26.43 24.71 4.59
CA GLY A 404 26.01 25.79 5.44
C GLY A 404 26.94 26.04 6.63
N GLY A 405 28.25 25.89 6.44
CA GLY A 405 29.29 26.29 7.39
C GLY A 405 29.61 27.78 7.24
N PRO A 406 29.14 28.69 8.12
CA PRO A 406 29.32 30.13 7.96
C PRO A 406 30.80 30.55 8.08
N GLY A 407 31.60 29.82 8.86
CA GLY A 407 33.05 30.05 8.95
C GLY A 407 33.76 29.74 7.64
N SER A 408 33.41 28.62 7.00
CA SER A 408 33.98 28.24 5.70
C SER A 408 33.61 29.23 4.60
N VAL A 409 32.35 29.68 4.57
CA VAL A 409 31.90 30.73 3.63
C VAL A 409 32.65 32.03 3.87
N ASN A 410 32.81 32.48 5.12
CA ASN A 410 33.57 33.70 5.44
C ASN A 410 35.04 33.60 5.01
N ASN A 411 35.68 32.46 5.26
CA ASN A 411 37.07 32.24 4.86
C ASN A 411 37.20 32.28 3.32
N LEU A 412 36.28 31.65 2.58
CA LEU A 412 36.28 31.67 1.12
C LEU A 412 35.99 33.08 0.56
N LEU A 413 35.03 33.83 1.13
CA LEU A 413 34.75 35.21 0.72
C LEU A 413 35.96 36.14 0.95
N GLY A 414 36.76 35.88 1.98
CA GLY A 414 38.02 36.60 2.25
C GLY A 414 39.07 36.50 1.12
N PHE A 415 38.97 35.51 0.23
CA PHE A 415 39.85 35.35 -0.94
C PHE A 415 39.34 36.08 -2.20
N ASN A 416 38.38 37.02 -2.06
CA ASN A 416 37.80 37.80 -3.14
C ASN A 416 37.13 36.94 -4.23
N VAL A 417 36.44 35.87 -3.80
CA VAL A 417 35.77 34.92 -4.68
C VAL A 417 34.52 35.52 -5.31
N SER A 418 34.33 35.34 -6.62
CA SER A 418 33.13 35.81 -7.30
C SER A 418 31.91 35.03 -6.83
N ILE A 419 30.99 35.70 -6.13
CA ILE A 419 29.72 35.13 -5.67
C ILE A 419 28.78 34.80 -6.87
N HIS A 420 29.11 35.34 -8.05
CA HIS A 420 28.38 35.16 -9.31
C HIS A 420 28.76 33.89 -10.09
N SER A 421 29.66 33.04 -9.57
CA SER A 421 29.97 31.77 -10.24
C SER A 421 28.71 30.89 -10.30
N LYS A 422 28.56 30.15 -11.39
CA LYS A 422 27.36 29.38 -11.68
C LYS A 422 27.73 27.94 -11.98
N SER A 423 27.00 27.02 -11.35
CA SER A 423 26.99 25.62 -11.76
C SER A 423 26.47 25.45 -13.19
N LYS A 424 26.65 24.26 -13.79
CA LYS A 424 26.07 23.89 -15.09
C LYS A 424 24.56 24.11 -15.14
N ASP A 425 23.86 23.94 -14.02
CA ASP A 425 22.44 24.25 -13.85
C ASP A 425 22.14 25.75 -13.75
N LYS A 426 23.12 26.63 -13.97
CA LYS A 426 23.07 28.08 -13.74
C LYS A 426 22.73 28.49 -12.29
N LYS A 427 22.81 27.55 -11.34
CA LYS A 427 22.57 27.81 -9.91
C LYS A 427 23.76 28.54 -9.31
N SER A 428 23.48 29.64 -8.62
CA SER A 428 24.48 30.36 -7.81
C SER A 428 24.62 29.74 -6.41
N PRO A 429 25.69 30.05 -5.65
CA PRO A 429 25.86 29.54 -4.29
C PRO A 429 24.67 29.87 -3.37
N LEU A 430 24.01 31.01 -3.60
CA LEU A 430 22.81 31.42 -2.87
C LEU A 430 21.62 30.47 -3.14
N HIS A 431 21.48 29.92 -4.34
CA HIS A 431 20.43 28.93 -4.65
C HIS A 431 20.58 27.68 -3.79
N PHE A 432 21.81 27.18 -3.62
CA PHE A 432 22.08 26.02 -2.76
C PHE A 432 21.78 26.33 -1.29
N ALA A 433 22.27 27.45 -0.77
CA ALA A 433 22.00 27.84 0.62
C ALA A 433 20.50 28.00 0.90
N ALA A 434 19.76 28.61 -0.03
CA ALA A 434 18.33 28.85 0.09
C ALA A 434 17.51 27.55 -0.02
N SER A 435 17.89 26.66 -0.94
CA SER A 435 17.24 25.36 -1.14
C SER A 435 17.29 24.48 0.10
N TYR A 436 18.36 24.55 0.89
CA TYR A 436 18.51 23.72 2.10
C TYR A 436 18.25 24.47 3.41
N GLY A 437 17.72 25.69 3.33
CA GLY A 437 17.29 26.43 4.53
C GLY A 437 18.43 26.94 5.39
N ARG A 438 19.65 27.09 4.84
CA ARG A 438 20.84 27.53 5.59
C ARG A 438 20.81 29.04 5.80
N ILE A 439 20.04 29.48 6.80
CA ILE A 439 19.80 30.90 7.08
C ILE A 439 21.08 31.69 7.35
N ASN A 440 22.01 31.16 8.17
CA ASN A 440 23.22 31.88 8.56
C ASN A 440 24.18 32.11 7.39
N THR A 441 24.24 31.17 6.43
CA THR A 441 25.03 31.34 5.22
C THR A 441 24.34 32.26 4.23
N CYS A 442 23.01 32.17 4.07
CA CYS A 442 22.25 33.16 3.30
C CYS A 442 22.46 34.58 3.84
N GLN A 443 22.45 34.75 5.17
CA GLN A 443 22.69 36.05 5.80
C GLN A 443 24.07 36.60 5.48
N ARG A 444 25.12 35.77 5.56
CA ARG A 444 26.50 36.16 5.23
C ARG A 444 26.67 36.49 3.76
N LEU A 445 26.19 35.63 2.86
CA LEU A 445 26.21 35.91 1.42
C LEU A 445 25.50 37.23 1.09
N LEU A 446 24.39 37.55 1.78
CA LEU A 446 23.61 38.76 1.55
C LEU A 446 24.02 39.95 2.43
N GLN A 447 25.11 39.84 3.20
CA GLN A 447 25.59 40.91 4.07
C GLN A 447 26.43 41.93 3.28
N ASP A 448 27.33 41.43 2.42
CA ASP A 448 28.31 42.25 1.69
C ASP A 448 27.85 42.64 0.27
N ILE A 449 26.68 42.14 -0.15
CA ILE A 449 26.15 42.37 -1.51
C ILE A 449 25.25 43.62 -1.54
N SER A 450 25.68 44.63 -2.30
CA SER A 450 24.86 45.79 -2.70
C SER A 450 23.91 45.49 -3.85
N ASP A 451 24.23 44.47 -4.66
CA ASP A 451 23.60 44.22 -5.95
C ASP A 451 22.43 43.23 -5.81
N THR A 452 21.20 43.72 -6.01
CA THR A 452 19.96 42.92 -5.99
C THR A 452 19.86 41.93 -7.16
N ARG A 453 20.84 41.92 -8.07
CA ARG A 453 20.85 41.07 -9.27
C ARG A 453 20.95 39.59 -8.89
N LEU A 454 21.92 39.22 -8.04
CA LEU A 454 22.12 37.85 -7.58
C LEU A 454 20.88 37.26 -6.88
N LEU A 455 20.14 38.10 -6.16
CA LEU A 455 18.93 37.72 -5.42
C LEU A 455 17.79 37.25 -6.35
N ASN A 456 17.77 37.79 -7.57
CA ASN A 456 16.70 37.60 -8.55
C ASN A 456 17.16 36.82 -9.79
N GLU A 457 18.37 36.27 -9.77
CA GLU A 457 18.84 35.37 -10.82
C GLU A 457 18.09 34.05 -10.74
N GLY A 458 17.72 33.53 -11.91
CA GLY A 458 17.10 32.21 -12.03
C GLY A 458 18.14 31.14 -12.38
N ASP A 459 17.85 29.91 -11.98
CA ASP A 459 18.55 28.71 -12.43
C ASP A 459 18.14 28.32 -13.87
N LEU A 460 18.55 27.12 -14.34
CA LEU A 460 18.19 26.58 -15.66
C LEU A 460 16.68 26.51 -15.91
N HIS A 461 15.87 26.38 -14.86
CA HIS A 461 14.41 26.34 -14.93
C HIS A 461 13.76 27.71 -14.64
N GLY A 462 14.56 28.76 -14.47
CA GLY A 462 14.09 30.08 -14.08
C GLY A 462 13.70 30.18 -12.59
N MET A 463 14.02 29.17 -11.77
CA MET A 463 13.75 29.22 -10.33
C MET A 463 14.78 30.14 -9.65
N THR A 464 14.29 31.09 -8.86
CA THR A 464 15.12 32.00 -8.06
C THR A 464 15.39 31.36 -6.70
N PRO A 465 16.31 31.91 -5.88
CA PRO A 465 16.52 31.43 -4.52
C PRO A 465 15.23 31.47 -3.68
N LEU A 466 14.34 32.43 -3.96
CA LEU A 466 13.02 32.53 -3.32
C LEU A 466 12.10 31.35 -3.70
N HIS A 467 12.11 30.92 -4.97
CA HIS A 467 11.38 29.74 -5.44
C HIS A 467 11.84 28.47 -4.70
N LEU A 468 13.16 28.24 -4.62
CA LEU A 468 13.73 27.06 -3.97
C LEU A 468 13.45 27.04 -2.46
N ALA A 469 13.58 28.18 -1.77
CA ALA A 469 13.26 28.28 -0.35
C ALA A 469 11.77 28.01 -0.07
N ALA A 470 10.88 28.51 -0.93
CA ALA A 470 9.44 28.29 -0.81
C ALA A 470 9.03 26.84 -1.13
N LYS A 471 9.66 26.24 -2.14
CA LYS A 471 9.46 24.83 -2.55
C LYS A 471 9.77 23.82 -1.46
N ASN A 472 10.75 24.13 -0.60
CA ASN A 472 11.17 23.24 0.49
C ASN A 472 10.64 23.69 1.87
N GLY A 473 9.84 24.76 1.92
CA GLY A 473 9.16 25.17 3.16
C GLY A 473 10.03 25.97 4.15
N HIS A 474 11.10 26.64 3.71
CA HIS A 474 12.02 27.37 4.58
C HIS A 474 11.55 28.82 4.85
N ASP A 475 10.58 28.98 5.74
CA ASP A 475 9.95 30.24 6.12
C ASP A 475 10.93 31.35 6.55
N LYS A 476 11.91 31.03 7.40
CA LYS A 476 12.89 32.03 7.85
C LYS A 476 13.81 32.54 6.75
N VAL A 477 14.16 31.67 5.79
CA VAL A 477 14.98 32.05 4.63
C VAL A 477 14.15 32.88 3.66
N VAL A 478 12.90 32.48 3.40
CA VAL A 478 11.95 33.28 2.60
C VAL A 478 11.79 34.67 3.21
N GLN A 479 11.59 34.76 4.53
CA GLN A 479 11.46 36.04 5.23
C GLN A 479 12.73 36.90 5.09
N LEU A 480 13.92 36.30 5.19
CA LEU A 480 15.19 37.00 5.00
C LEU A 480 15.33 37.54 3.56
N LEU A 481 15.04 36.70 2.55
CA LEU A 481 15.12 37.07 1.14
C LEU A 481 14.15 38.21 0.80
N LEU A 482 12.92 38.14 1.31
CA LEU A 482 11.92 39.21 1.13
C LEU A 482 12.33 40.50 1.84
N LYS A 483 12.89 40.42 3.07
CA LYS A 483 13.43 41.59 3.79
C LYS A 483 14.58 42.26 3.02
N LYS A 484 15.35 41.49 2.27
CA LYS A 484 16.45 41.98 1.41
C LYS A 484 15.99 42.45 0.02
N GLY A 485 14.69 42.39 -0.28
CA GLY A 485 14.12 42.94 -1.52
C GLY A 485 14.00 41.94 -2.68
N ALA A 486 13.77 40.65 -2.40
CA ALA A 486 13.55 39.65 -3.44
C ALA A 486 12.25 39.93 -4.21
N LEU A 487 12.31 39.85 -5.53
CA LEU A 487 11.17 40.06 -6.41
C LEU A 487 10.36 38.76 -6.57
N PHE A 488 9.05 38.90 -6.69
CA PHE A 488 8.13 37.81 -7.00
C PHE A 488 8.11 37.53 -8.50
N LEU A 489 9.21 36.97 -9.02
CA LEU A 489 9.33 36.54 -10.41
C LEU A 489 8.57 35.23 -10.65
N SER A 490 8.36 34.90 -11.92
CA SER A 490 7.86 33.60 -12.37
C SER A 490 9.01 32.75 -12.92
N ASP A 491 8.92 31.43 -12.72
CA ASP A 491 9.80 30.46 -13.38
C ASP A 491 9.42 30.26 -14.86
N HIS A 492 10.08 29.35 -15.56
CA HIS A 492 9.78 29.05 -16.97
C HIS A 492 8.37 28.49 -17.20
N ASN A 493 7.73 27.90 -16.18
CA ASN A 493 6.36 27.37 -16.26
C ASN A 493 5.31 28.40 -15.81
N GLY A 494 5.74 29.64 -15.53
CA GLY A 494 4.88 30.69 -14.98
C GLY A 494 4.61 30.55 -13.48
N TRP A 495 5.25 29.62 -12.77
CA TRP A 495 5.04 29.40 -11.35
C TRP A 495 5.75 30.47 -10.53
N THR A 496 5.13 30.84 -9.42
CA THR A 496 5.67 31.80 -8.46
C THR A 496 6.05 31.08 -7.17
N ALA A 497 6.77 31.75 -6.27
CA ALA A 497 7.12 31.17 -4.96
C ALA A 497 5.90 30.68 -4.18
N LEU A 498 4.75 31.37 -4.32
CA LEU A 498 3.49 30.97 -3.70
C LEU A 498 2.92 29.68 -4.29
N HIS A 499 3.07 29.44 -5.60
CA HIS A 499 2.66 28.19 -6.24
C HIS A 499 3.43 27.00 -5.64
N HIS A 500 4.76 27.09 -5.56
CA HIS A 500 5.58 26.04 -4.96
C HIS A 500 5.27 25.81 -3.47
N ALA A 501 5.08 26.88 -2.70
CA ALA A 501 4.68 26.77 -1.29
C ALA A 501 3.31 26.07 -1.12
N SER A 502 2.38 26.35 -2.04
CA SER A 502 1.04 25.78 -2.06
C SER A 502 1.02 24.29 -2.43
N VAL A 503 1.90 23.85 -3.35
CA VAL A 503 2.10 22.43 -3.69
C VAL A 503 2.60 21.64 -2.48
N GLY A 504 3.52 22.21 -1.70
CA GLY A 504 4.05 21.59 -0.48
C GLY A 504 3.13 21.71 0.75
N GLY A 505 2.12 22.58 0.70
CA GLY A 505 1.23 22.83 1.83
C GLY A 505 1.89 23.59 2.98
N TYR A 506 2.97 24.31 2.71
CA TYR A 506 3.76 25.01 3.72
C TYR A 506 3.05 26.30 4.19
N THR A 507 2.12 26.17 5.12
CA THR A 507 1.26 27.29 5.54
C THR A 507 2.05 28.48 6.09
N GLN A 508 3.18 28.25 6.74
CA GLN A 508 3.99 29.32 7.33
C GLN A 508 4.77 30.12 6.27
N THR A 509 5.33 29.45 5.25
CA THR A 509 5.96 30.17 4.12
C THR A 509 4.92 30.93 3.32
N MET A 510 3.76 30.32 3.07
CA MET A 510 2.64 30.97 2.39
C MET A 510 2.18 32.21 3.15
N LYS A 511 2.04 32.12 4.47
CA LYS A 511 1.66 33.25 5.31
C LYS A 511 2.65 34.40 5.19
N VAL A 512 3.96 34.14 5.31
CA VAL A 512 5.00 35.17 5.15
C VAL A 512 4.93 35.82 3.77
N ILE A 513 4.74 35.02 2.71
CA ILE A 513 4.63 35.53 1.34
C ILE A 513 3.39 36.45 1.19
N LEU A 514 2.22 35.99 1.63
CA LEU A 514 0.96 36.74 1.52
C LEU A 514 0.94 38.00 2.38
N ASP A 515 1.56 37.97 3.56
CA ASP A 515 1.68 39.13 4.45
C ASP A 515 2.55 40.23 3.85
N THR A 516 3.53 39.88 2.98
CA THR A 516 4.39 40.89 2.33
C THR A 516 3.74 41.55 1.12
N ASN A 517 3.05 40.81 0.25
CA ASN A 517 2.45 41.35 -0.97
C ASN A 517 1.21 40.54 -1.39
N LEU A 518 0.01 41.13 -1.29
CA LEU A 518 -1.22 40.46 -1.77
C LEU A 518 -1.27 40.24 -3.29
N LYS A 519 -0.61 41.10 -4.09
CA LYS A 519 -0.67 41.04 -5.57
C LYS A 519 -0.06 39.76 -6.19
N CYS A 520 0.71 38.97 -5.44
CA CYS A 520 1.25 37.72 -5.97
C CYS A 520 0.26 36.54 -5.88
N THR A 521 -0.86 36.72 -5.17
CA THR A 521 -1.85 35.67 -4.91
C THR A 521 -2.56 35.21 -6.19
N ASP A 522 -2.86 36.16 -7.08
CA ASP A 522 -3.73 35.94 -8.25
C ASP A 522 -2.94 35.74 -9.55
N ARG A 523 -1.63 35.50 -9.44
CA ARG A 523 -0.79 35.18 -10.60
C ARG A 523 -1.17 33.81 -11.16
N LEU A 524 -1.23 33.74 -12.49
CA LEU A 524 -1.56 32.53 -13.23
C LEU A 524 -0.27 31.89 -13.73
N ASP A 525 -0.22 30.56 -13.71
CA ASP A 525 0.78 29.79 -14.44
C ASP A 525 0.45 29.73 -15.94
N GLU A 526 1.29 29.03 -16.71
CA GLU A 526 1.05 28.81 -18.13
C GLU A 526 -0.27 28.07 -18.43
N ASP A 527 -0.80 27.27 -17.50
CA ASP A 527 -2.05 26.53 -17.64
C ASP A 527 -3.29 27.30 -17.14
N GLY A 528 -3.10 28.51 -16.62
CA GLY A 528 -4.15 29.32 -16.00
C GLY A 528 -4.54 28.89 -14.58
N ASN A 529 -3.74 28.05 -13.92
CA ASN A 529 -3.90 27.69 -12.52
C ASN A 529 -3.32 28.79 -11.60
N THR A 530 -4.02 29.03 -10.50
CA THR A 530 -3.54 29.87 -9.38
C THR A 530 -2.95 29.02 -8.25
N ALA A 531 -2.30 29.64 -7.27
CA ALA A 531 -1.84 28.96 -6.05
C ALA A 531 -2.95 28.16 -5.35
N LEU A 532 -4.19 28.63 -5.42
CA LEU A 532 -5.37 27.95 -4.85
C LEU A 532 -5.68 26.62 -5.57
N HIS A 533 -5.48 26.55 -6.89
CA HIS A 533 -5.64 25.32 -7.67
C HIS A 533 -4.66 24.24 -7.20
N PHE A 534 -3.38 24.59 -7.02
CA PHE A 534 -2.37 23.63 -6.55
C PHE A 534 -2.62 23.18 -5.11
N ALA A 535 -2.93 24.10 -4.19
CA ALA A 535 -3.25 23.75 -2.80
C ALA A 535 -4.44 22.78 -2.73
N ALA A 536 -5.45 22.99 -3.57
CA ALA A 536 -6.64 22.15 -3.63
C ALA A 536 -6.38 20.78 -4.29
N ARG A 537 -5.57 20.76 -5.35
CA ARG A 537 -5.16 19.53 -6.07
C ARG A 537 -4.38 18.57 -5.19
N GLU A 538 -3.40 19.08 -4.44
CA GLU A 538 -2.54 18.28 -3.56
C GLU A 538 -3.23 17.91 -2.24
N GLY A 539 -4.31 18.61 -1.86
CA GLY A 539 -5.13 18.24 -0.70
C GLY A 539 -4.82 19.02 0.59
N HIS A 540 -4.19 20.19 0.49
CA HIS A 540 -3.74 20.95 1.66
C HIS A 540 -4.83 21.87 2.21
N ALA A 541 -5.72 21.33 3.06
CA ALA A 541 -6.88 22.04 3.59
C ALA A 541 -6.54 23.36 4.32
N LYS A 542 -5.47 23.38 5.13
CA LYS A 542 -5.03 24.59 5.84
C LYS A 542 -4.50 25.67 4.88
N ALA A 543 -3.81 25.26 3.81
CA ALA A 543 -3.32 26.19 2.78
C ALA A 543 -4.48 26.82 2.01
N VAL A 544 -5.49 26.01 1.64
CA VAL A 544 -6.73 26.49 1.00
C VAL A 544 -7.49 27.46 1.92
N ALA A 545 -7.64 27.12 3.20
CA ALA A 545 -8.30 28.00 4.17
C ALA A 545 -7.59 29.36 4.31
N LEU A 546 -6.25 29.35 4.32
CA LEU A 546 -5.43 30.56 4.42
C LEU A 546 -5.54 31.43 3.15
N LEU A 547 -5.47 30.83 1.96
CA LEU A 547 -5.68 31.55 0.70
C LEU A 547 -7.10 32.15 0.60
N LEU A 548 -8.12 31.40 1.01
CA LEU A 548 -9.49 31.89 1.04
C LEU A 548 -9.69 33.04 2.05
N SER A 549 -8.97 33.02 3.18
CA SER A 549 -9.03 34.13 4.15
C SER A 549 -8.36 35.41 3.67
N HIS A 550 -7.39 35.31 2.76
CA HIS A 550 -6.72 36.45 2.12
C HIS A 550 -7.41 36.89 0.81
N ASN A 551 -8.66 36.47 0.57
CA ASN A 551 -9.46 36.84 -0.60
C ASN A 551 -8.84 36.47 -1.95
N ALA A 552 -8.12 35.35 -2.05
CA ALA A 552 -7.60 34.86 -3.34
C ALA A 552 -8.70 34.73 -4.41
N ASP A 553 -8.40 35.11 -5.65
CA ASP A 553 -9.38 35.07 -6.74
C ASP A 553 -9.73 33.64 -7.17
N ILE A 554 -11.02 33.43 -7.44
CA ILE A 554 -11.57 32.15 -7.87
C ILE A 554 -11.78 32.19 -9.38
N VAL A 555 -10.78 31.73 -10.13
CA VAL A 555 -10.77 31.71 -11.59
C VAL A 555 -10.84 30.27 -12.13
N LEU A 556 -11.12 30.16 -13.43
CA LEU A 556 -11.05 28.91 -14.18
C LEU A 556 -9.69 28.80 -14.87
N ASN A 557 -9.14 27.59 -14.91
CA ASN A 557 -7.95 27.30 -15.70
C ASN A 557 -8.27 27.18 -17.21
N LYS A 558 -7.26 26.92 -18.04
CA LYS A 558 -7.44 26.72 -19.50
C LYS A 558 -8.40 25.57 -19.84
N GLN A 559 -8.47 24.55 -18.98
CA GLN A 559 -9.41 23.41 -19.10
C GLN A 559 -10.82 23.73 -18.56
N GLN A 560 -11.10 24.99 -18.22
CA GLN A 560 -12.36 25.44 -17.61
C GLN A 560 -12.66 24.77 -16.25
N ALA A 561 -11.63 24.32 -15.54
CA ALA A 561 -11.72 23.76 -14.20
C ALA A 561 -11.45 24.86 -13.16
N SER A 562 -12.33 24.97 -12.17
CA SER A 562 -12.04 25.70 -10.92
C SER A 562 -11.24 24.80 -9.96
N PHE A 563 -10.55 25.40 -8.99
CA PHE A 563 -9.85 24.69 -7.91
C PHE A 563 -10.74 23.67 -7.18
N LEU A 564 -12.07 23.91 -7.11
CA LEU A 564 -13.03 22.95 -6.54
C LEU A 564 -13.13 21.68 -7.38
N HIS A 565 -13.17 21.78 -8.71
CA HIS A 565 -13.21 20.61 -9.60
C HIS A 565 -11.93 19.78 -9.44
N LEU A 566 -10.76 20.42 -9.36
CA LEU A 566 -9.48 19.72 -9.12
C LEU A 566 -9.46 18.98 -7.78
N ALA A 567 -10.04 19.57 -6.72
CA ALA A 567 -10.16 18.90 -5.43
C ALA A 567 -11.12 17.68 -5.50
N LEU A 568 -12.20 17.78 -6.27
CA LEU A 568 -13.19 16.71 -6.45
C LEU A 568 -12.62 15.55 -7.29
N HIS A 569 -11.99 15.84 -8.43
CA HIS A 569 -11.33 14.84 -9.29
C HIS A 569 -10.24 14.05 -8.54
N ASN A 570 -9.48 14.73 -7.67
CA ASN A 570 -8.48 14.11 -6.81
C ASN A 570 -9.03 13.55 -5.48
N LYS A 571 -10.35 13.60 -5.28
CA LYS A 571 -11.05 13.07 -4.09
C LYS A 571 -10.50 13.61 -2.76
N ARG A 572 -10.09 14.90 -2.73
CA ARG A 572 -9.53 15.57 -1.54
C ARG A 572 -10.64 16.02 -0.58
N LYS A 573 -11.16 15.07 0.22
CA LYS A 573 -12.28 15.28 1.16
C LYS A 573 -12.10 16.47 2.10
N GLU A 574 -10.96 16.59 2.78
CA GLU A 574 -10.75 17.61 3.81
C GLU A 574 -10.71 19.04 3.22
N VAL A 575 -10.17 19.19 2.02
CA VAL A 575 -10.19 20.45 1.28
C VAL A 575 -11.63 20.84 0.94
N VAL A 576 -12.42 19.92 0.38
CA VAL A 576 -13.81 20.22 0.02
C VAL A 576 -14.63 20.58 1.28
N LEU A 577 -14.44 19.88 2.40
CA LEU A 577 -15.10 20.22 3.67
C LEU A 577 -14.71 21.59 4.20
N THR A 578 -13.44 21.98 4.09
CA THR A 578 -12.99 23.32 4.49
C THR A 578 -13.54 24.41 3.58
N ILE A 579 -13.64 24.15 2.27
CA ILE A 579 -14.29 25.05 1.31
C ILE A 579 -15.79 25.22 1.62
N ILE A 580 -16.50 24.14 1.94
CA ILE A 580 -17.93 24.15 2.30
C ILE A 580 -18.20 24.97 3.58
N ARG A 581 -17.28 24.90 4.56
CA ARG A 581 -17.35 25.66 5.82
C ARG A 581 -16.95 27.14 5.64
N SER A 582 -16.31 27.49 4.52
CA SER A 582 -15.87 28.85 4.25
C SER A 582 -17.04 29.77 3.90
N LYS A 583 -16.90 31.07 4.18
CA LYS A 583 -17.93 32.07 3.86
C LYS A 583 -18.14 32.26 2.35
N ARG A 584 -17.14 31.92 1.53
CA ARG A 584 -17.14 32.09 0.07
C ARG A 584 -17.68 30.88 -0.70
N TRP A 585 -18.27 29.90 -0.02
CA TRP A 585 -18.83 28.70 -0.65
C TRP A 585 -19.80 29.01 -1.81
N ASP A 586 -20.72 29.95 -1.61
CA ASP A 586 -21.72 30.30 -2.63
C ASP A 586 -21.11 30.97 -3.87
N GLU A 587 -19.92 31.59 -3.74
CA GLU A 587 -19.16 32.15 -4.86
C GLU A 587 -18.46 31.02 -5.62
N CYS A 588 -17.76 30.12 -4.91
CA CYS A 588 -17.09 28.95 -5.49
C CYS A 588 -18.04 28.09 -6.34
N LEU A 589 -19.32 27.98 -5.92
CA LEU A 589 -20.31 27.16 -6.61
C LEU A 589 -20.81 27.77 -7.92
N LYS A 590 -20.74 29.11 -8.07
CA LYS A 590 -21.21 29.82 -9.27
C LYS A 590 -20.18 29.80 -10.40
N ILE A 591 -18.89 29.70 -10.07
CA ILE A 591 -17.80 29.66 -11.05
C ILE A 591 -17.66 28.23 -11.60
N PHE A 592 -18.32 27.96 -12.72
CA PHE A 592 -18.08 26.81 -13.59
C PHE A 592 -18.53 27.11 -15.02
N SER A 593 -18.06 26.34 -16.00
CA SER A 593 -18.45 26.49 -17.40
C SER A 593 -19.51 25.47 -17.79
N HIS A 594 -20.56 25.90 -18.49
CA HIS A 594 -21.66 25.03 -18.90
C HIS A 594 -21.32 24.10 -20.07
N ASN A 595 -20.32 24.47 -20.88
CA ASN A 595 -20.02 23.79 -22.15
C ASN A 595 -18.87 22.78 -22.03
N SER A 596 -18.28 22.61 -20.84
CA SER A 596 -17.19 21.66 -20.62
C SER A 596 -17.72 20.24 -20.45
N PRO A 597 -17.20 19.24 -21.20
CA PRO A 597 -17.62 17.85 -21.03
C PRO A 597 -17.06 17.21 -19.75
N GLY A 598 -15.90 17.69 -19.29
CA GLY A 598 -15.17 17.12 -18.15
C GLY A 598 -15.49 17.79 -16.82
N ASN A 599 -15.74 19.10 -16.82
CA ASN A 599 -16.02 19.88 -15.62
C ASN A 599 -17.49 20.30 -15.63
N LYS A 600 -18.33 19.49 -14.99
CA LYS A 600 -19.79 19.68 -14.94
C LYS A 600 -20.13 20.62 -13.78
N CYS A 601 -21.40 20.62 -13.36
CA CYS A 601 -21.81 21.33 -12.16
C CYS A 601 -21.04 20.77 -10.93
N PRO A 602 -20.45 21.60 -10.06
CA PRO A 602 -19.71 21.12 -8.91
C PRO A 602 -20.54 20.24 -7.96
N ILE A 603 -21.85 20.47 -7.86
CA ILE A 603 -22.75 19.61 -7.07
C ILE A 603 -22.83 18.20 -7.67
N THR A 604 -22.90 18.09 -9.00
CA THR A 604 -22.95 16.78 -9.66
C THR A 604 -21.65 16.01 -9.47
N GLU A 605 -20.52 16.69 -9.53
CA GLU A 605 -19.21 16.08 -9.25
C GLU A 605 -19.02 15.72 -7.77
N MET A 606 -19.56 16.52 -6.84
CA MET A 606 -19.61 16.15 -5.44
C MET A 606 -20.40 14.86 -5.22
N ILE A 607 -21.53 14.68 -5.90
CA ILE A 607 -22.33 13.45 -5.82
C ILE A 607 -21.59 12.25 -6.44
N GLU A 608 -20.86 12.49 -7.53
CA GLU A 608 -20.07 11.48 -8.23
C GLU A 608 -18.86 11.02 -7.42
N TYR A 609 -18.01 11.95 -6.98
CA TYR A 609 -16.71 11.64 -6.37
C TYR A 609 -16.71 11.64 -4.84
N LEU A 610 -17.42 12.57 -4.19
CA LEU A 610 -17.36 12.80 -2.73
C LEU A 610 -18.75 12.96 -2.07
N PRO A 611 -19.56 11.89 -2.07
CA PRO A 611 -20.94 11.91 -1.56
C PRO A 611 -21.05 12.35 -0.09
N GLU A 612 -20.07 11.98 0.74
CA GLU A 612 -20.05 12.31 2.17
C GLU A 612 -20.02 13.82 2.44
N CYS A 613 -19.37 14.60 1.58
CA CYS A 613 -19.24 16.04 1.76
C CYS A 613 -20.57 16.77 1.58
N MET A 614 -21.46 16.22 0.74
CA MET A 614 -22.78 16.81 0.46
C MET A 614 -23.76 16.65 1.65
N LYS A 615 -23.52 15.70 2.57
CA LYS A 615 -24.35 15.48 3.76
C LYS A 615 -24.30 16.64 4.77
N VAL A 616 -23.21 17.40 4.79
CA VAL A 616 -22.81 18.23 5.95
C VAL A 616 -23.62 19.53 6.10
N ASN A 617 -24.33 20.03 5.07
CA ASN A 617 -24.63 21.47 4.99
C ASN A 617 -26.11 21.91 5.00
N SER A 618 -27.07 21.04 5.31
CA SER A 618 -28.48 21.31 4.92
C SER A 618 -29.52 21.27 6.05
N LEU A 619 -29.11 21.14 7.32
CA LEU A 619 -30.05 21.03 8.45
C LEU A 619 -29.82 22.14 9.48
N LYS A 620 -30.86 22.97 9.70
CA LYS A 620 -30.98 23.82 10.90
C LYS A 620 -32.11 23.26 11.76
N GLN A 621 -31.75 22.77 12.94
CA GLN A 621 -32.68 22.09 13.84
C GLN A 621 -32.80 22.86 15.15
N ASN A 622 -34.04 23.24 15.47
CA ASN A 622 -34.43 23.72 16.80
C ASN A 622 -35.39 22.69 17.42
N SER A 623 -35.58 22.72 18.75
CA SER A 623 -36.42 21.76 19.47
C SER A 623 -37.88 21.68 19.00
N SER A 624 -38.38 22.72 18.32
CA SER A 624 -39.78 22.81 17.87
C SER A 624 -39.98 22.61 16.37
N TRP A 625 -38.97 22.84 15.53
CA TRP A 625 -39.09 22.77 14.07
C TRP A 625 -37.75 22.48 13.40
N VAL A 626 -37.83 21.85 12.23
CA VAL A 626 -36.70 21.55 11.35
C VAL A 626 -36.88 22.35 10.06
N TYR A 627 -35.87 23.13 9.68
CA TYR A 627 -35.88 23.90 8.44
C TYR A 627 -35.05 23.19 7.37
N TYR A 628 -35.70 22.87 6.25
CA TYR A 628 -35.10 22.25 5.08
C TYR A 628 -34.91 23.27 3.97
N ASN A 629 -33.69 23.35 3.43
CA ASN A 629 -33.34 24.24 2.32
C ASN A 629 -32.95 23.41 1.08
N PHE A 630 -33.59 23.69 -0.05
CA PHE A 630 -33.42 22.93 -1.30
C PHE A 630 -32.54 23.62 -2.34
N LYS A 631 -31.85 24.72 -1.97
CA LYS A 631 -31.08 25.54 -2.93
C LYS A 631 -30.03 24.77 -3.74
N TYR A 632 -29.47 23.69 -3.20
CA TYR A 632 -28.44 22.89 -3.86
C TYR A 632 -28.99 21.69 -4.65
N LEU A 633 -30.29 21.37 -4.53
CA LEU A 633 -30.88 20.19 -5.15
C LEU A 633 -31.45 20.47 -6.56
N GLN A 634 -31.82 21.72 -6.83
CA GLN A 634 -32.37 22.12 -8.12
C GLN A 634 -31.66 23.36 -8.68
N CYS A 635 -31.45 23.35 -9.99
CA CYS A 635 -31.10 24.55 -10.74
C CYS A 635 -32.28 25.53 -10.73
N PRO A 636 -32.03 26.84 -10.94
CA PRO A 636 -33.12 27.78 -11.21
C PRO A 636 -33.98 27.28 -12.37
N LEU A 637 -35.30 27.38 -12.22
CA LEU A 637 -36.30 26.82 -13.14
C LEU A 637 -36.22 27.39 -14.58
N GLU A 638 -35.49 28.48 -14.77
CA GLU A 638 -35.28 29.10 -16.08
C GLU A 638 -34.43 28.22 -17.00
N PHE A 639 -33.46 27.50 -16.45
CA PHE A 639 -32.55 26.64 -17.23
C PHE A 639 -33.12 25.25 -17.57
N THR A 640 -34.33 24.92 -17.08
CA THR A 640 -34.93 23.58 -17.30
C THR A 640 -35.83 23.52 -18.53
N LYS A 641 -36.23 24.66 -19.09
CA LYS A 641 -37.11 24.75 -20.26
C LYS A 641 -36.38 25.46 -21.40
N LYS A 642 -36.47 24.88 -22.60
CA LYS A 642 -35.92 25.49 -23.83
C LYS A 642 -36.59 26.84 -24.07
N THR A 643 -35.86 27.91 -23.82
CA THR A 643 -36.19 29.26 -24.28
C THR A 643 -35.23 29.63 -25.42
N PRO A 644 -35.66 30.39 -26.44
CA PRO A 644 -34.81 30.75 -27.57
C PRO A 644 -33.59 31.61 -27.18
N THR A 645 -33.54 32.10 -25.94
CA THR A 645 -32.47 32.91 -25.37
C THR A 645 -31.38 32.10 -24.64
N GLN A 646 -31.55 30.79 -24.44
CA GLN A 646 -30.61 29.95 -23.66
C GLN A 646 -30.29 28.63 -24.38
N ASP A 647 -29.00 28.44 -24.67
CA ASP A 647 -28.48 27.23 -25.32
C ASP A 647 -28.26 26.05 -24.34
N VAL A 648 -28.22 26.32 -23.03
CA VAL A 648 -27.92 25.30 -22.00
C VAL A 648 -29.21 24.72 -21.43
N ILE A 649 -29.40 23.41 -21.56
CA ILE A 649 -30.57 22.70 -21.07
C ILE A 649 -30.16 21.76 -19.94
N TYR A 650 -30.64 22.06 -18.73
CA TYR A 650 -30.53 21.14 -17.61
C TYR A 650 -31.77 20.29 -17.47
N GLU A 651 -31.59 19.04 -17.08
CA GLU A 651 -32.71 18.22 -16.64
C GLU A 651 -33.26 18.75 -15.32
N PRO A 652 -34.59 18.75 -15.11
CA PRO A 652 -35.15 19.08 -13.80
C PRO A 652 -34.66 18.06 -12.77
N LEU A 653 -34.52 18.49 -11.51
CA LEU A 653 -34.02 17.66 -10.41
C LEU A 653 -32.60 17.09 -10.64
N THR A 654 -31.69 17.93 -11.16
CA THR A 654 -30.30 17.56 -11.51
C THR A 654 -29.59 16.75 -10.42
N ALA A 655 -29.65 17.20 -9.17
CA ALA A 655 -28.95 16.53 -8.07
C ALA A 655 -29.52 15.13 -7.79
N LEU A 656 -30.84 14.95 -7.81
CA LEU A 656 -31.46 13.63 -7.57
C LEU A 656 -31.21 12.68 -8.73
N ASN A 657 -31.31 13.16 -9.98
CA ASN A 657 -30.97 12.34 -11.15
C ASN A 657 -29.51 11.88 -11.07
N ALA A 658 -28.58 12.78 -10.71
CA ALA A 658 -27.18 12.41 -10.49
C ALA A 658 -26.99 11.42 -9.34
N MET A 659 -27.73 11.54 -8.23
CA MET A 659 -27.67 10.57 -7.13
C MET A 659 -28.15 9.18 -7.53
N VAL A 660 -29.22 9.11 -8.35
CA VAL A 660 -29.76 7.85 -8.87
C VAL A 660 -28.77 7.22 -9.86
N GLN A 661 -28.24 7.99 -10.81
CA GLN A 661 -27.24 7.51 -11.79
C GLN A 661 -25.97 6.98 -11.11
N ASN A 662 -25.50 7.66 -10.06
CA ASN A 662 -24.30 7.30 -9.31
C ASN A 662 -24.56 6.29 -8.17
N ASN A 663 -25.76 5.72 -8.08
CA ASN A 663 -26.15 4.75 -7.06
C ASN A 663 -25.94 5.19 -5.60
N ARG A 664 -26.15 6.47 -5.28
CA ARG A 664 -25.89 7.07 -3.96
C ARG A 664 -27.09 6.97 -3.02
N ILE A 665 -27.41 5.76 -2.57
CA ILE A 665 -28.59 5.49 -1.73
C ILE A 665 -28.59 6.24 -0.39
N GLU A 666 -27.43 6.41 0.24
CA GLU A 666 -27.33 7.09 1.54
C GLU A 666 -27.73 8.57 1.45
N LEU A 667 -27.43 9.22 0.31
CA LEU A 667 -27.86 10.59 0.03
C LEU A 667 -29.35 10.67 -0.29
N LEU A 668 -29.88 9.70 -1.03
CA LEU A 668 -31.31 9.62 -1.34
C LEU A 668 -32.15 9.41 -0.08
N ASN A 669 -31.64 8.62 0.88
CA ASN A 669 -32.26 8.41 2.18
C ASN A 669 -32.08 9.59 3.14
N HIS A 670 -31.30 10.62 2.78
CA HIS A 670 -31.12 11.78 3.61
C HIS A 670 -32.47 12.52 3.80
N PRO A 671 -32.80 13.00 5.02
CA PRO A 671 -34.07 13.65 5.30
C PRO A 671 -34.40 14.81 4.35
N VAL A 672 -33.39 15.60 3.95
CA VAL A 672 -33.58 16.71 2.99
C VAL A 672 -34.09 16.22 1.63
N CYS A 673 -33.56 15.11 1.12
CA CYS A 673 -33.97 14.56 -0.18
C CYS A 673 -35.38 13.97 -0.09
N LYS A 674 -35.71 13.27 1.01
CA LYS A 674 -37.06 12.74 1.27
C LYS A 674 -38.09 13.86 1.37
N GLU A 675 -37.82 14.89 2.16
CA GLU A 675 -38.72 16.05 2.30
C GLU A 675 -38.85 16.84 1.01
N TYR A 676 -37.80 16.91 0.20
CA TYR A 676 -37.86 17.55 -1.10
C TYR A 676 -38.74 16.78 -2.09
N LEU A 677 -38.58 15.46 -2.17
CA LEU A 677 -39.44 14.60 -2.99
C LEU A 677 -40.89 14.67 -2.52
N LEU A 678 -41.11 14.64 -1.20
CA LEU A 678 -42.44 14.78 -0.64
C LEU A 678 -43.06 16.15 -0.96
N MET A 679 -42.28 17.23 -0.88
CA MET A 679 -42.73 18.57 -1.26
C MET A 679 -43.21 18.58 -2.71
N LYS A 680 -42.41 18.05 -3.65
CA LYS A 680 -42.77 17.95 -5.08
C LYS A 680 -44.00 17.05 -5.31
N TRP A 681 -44.11 15.96 -4.54
CA TRP A 681 -45.28 15.08 -4.55
C TRP A 681 -46.55 15.82 -4.13
N LEU A 682 -46.54 16.57 -3.02
CA LEU A 682 -47.70 17.34 -2.56
C LEU A 682 -48.03 18.52 -3.49
N ALA A 683 -47.01 19.12 -4.08
CA ALA A 683 -47.11 20.25 -5.00
C ALA A 683 -47.93 19.93 -6.24
N TYR A 684 -47.50 18.92 -7.02
CA TYR A 684 -48.16 18.56 -8.27
C TYR A 684 -48.23 17.05 -8.52
N GLY A 685 -47.31 16.25 -7.97
CA GLY A 685 -47.24 14.81 -8.23
C GLY A 685 -48.52 14.06 -7.85
N PHE A 686 -49.00 14.25 -6.63
CA PHE A 686 -50.21 13.63 -6.10
C PHE A 686 -51.44 14.02 -6.91
N ARG A 687 -51.61 15.31 -7.22
CA ARG A 687 -52.77 15.81 -7.98
C ARG A 687 -52.78 15.24 -9.41
N ALA A 688 -51.64 15.31 -10.10
CA ALA A 688 -51.52 14.78 -11.46
C ALA A 688 -51.72 13.26 -11.50
N HIS A 689 -51.17 12.54 -10.52
CA HIS A 689 -51.33 11.09 -10.44
C HIS A 689 -52.77 10.68 -10.13
N MET A 690 -53.43 11.33 -9.17
CA MET A 690 -54.84 11.08 -8.85
C MET A 690 -55.78 11.46 -9.99
N MET A 691 -55.47 12.51 -10.76
CA MET A 691 -56.24 12.83 -11.96
C MET A 691 -56.09 11.75 -13.04
N ASN A 692 -54.87 11.25 -13.26
CA ASN A 692 -54.63 10.17 -14.21
C ASN A 692 -55.35 8.88 -13.78
N LEU A 693 -55.16 8.46 -12.53
CA LEU A 693 -55.82 7.29 -11.94
C LEU A 693 -57.34 7.45 -11.98
N GLY A 694 -57.86 8.62 -11.59
CA GLY A 694 -59.30 8.93 -11.58
C GLY A 694 -59.90 8.86 -12.99
N SER A 695 -59.20 9.38 -14.00
CA SER A 695 -59.66 9.29 -15.40
C SER A 695 -59.76 7.85 -15.90
N TYR A 696 -58.83 6.97 -15.47
CA TYR A 696 -58.88 5.55 -15.79
C TYR A 696 -59.98 4.82 -15.01
N CYS A 697 -60.12 5.10 -13.71
CA CYS A 697 -61.18 4.55 -12.86
C CYS A 697 -62.59 4.93 -13.33
N LEU A 698 -62.73 6.10 -13.97
CA LEU A 698 -63.99 6.53 -14.60
C LEU A 698 -64.43 5.62 -15.75
N GLY A 699 -63.51 4.89 -16.39
CA GLY A 699 -63.83 3.83 -17.35
C GLY A 699 -63.96 2.45 -16.69
N LEU A 700 -63.03 2.11 -15.81
CA LEU A 700 -62.95 0.79 -15.16
C LEU A 700 -64.20 0.48 -14.30
N ILE A 701 -64.61 1.38 -13.42
CA ILE A 701 -65.69 1.13 -12.46
C ILE A 701 -67.04 0.97 -13.18
N PRO A 702 -67.42 1.85 -14.13
CA PRO A 702 -68.64 1.64 -14.90
C PRO A 702 -68.62 0.36 -15.75
N MET A 703 -67.46 -0.04 -16.28
CA MET A 703 -67.33 -1.29 -17.03
C MET A 703 -67.61 -2.51 -16.17
N THR A 704 -67.09 -2.55 -14.94
CA THR A 704 -67.32 -3.68 -14.02
C THR A 704 -68.75 -3.70 -13.50
N ILE A 705 -69.33 -2.53 -13.20
CA ILE A 705 -70.76 -2.41 -12.83
C ILE A 705 -71.65 -2.94 -13.95
N LEU A 706 -71.32 -2.66 -15.21
CA LEU A 706 -72.09 -3.11 -16.36
C LEU A 706 -72.05 -4.64 -16.52
N VAL A 707 -70.88 -5.26 -16.34
CA VAL A 707 -70.73 -6.73 -16.45
C VAL A 707 -71.35 -7.48 -15.27
N VAL A 708 -71.33 -6.93 -14.05
CA VAL A 708 -71.92 -7.60 -12.87
C VAL A 708 -73.45 -7.53 -12.86
N ASN A 709 -74.04 -6.45 -13.38
CA ASN A 709 -75.49 -6.24 -13.35
C ASN A 709 -76.25 -6.85 -14.54
N ILE A 710 -75.56 -7.22 -15.62
CA ILE A 710 -76.19 -7.80 -16.80
C ILE A 710 -75.77 -9.26 -16.95
N LYS A 711 -76.74 -10.14 -17.20
CA LYS A 711 -76.47 -11.56 -17.44
C LYS A 711 -75.70 -11.74 -18.77
N PRO A 712 -74.52 -12.40 -18.76
CA PRO A 712 -73.76 -12.64 -19.98
C PRO A 712 -74.56 -13.43 -21.02
N GLY A 713 -74.51 -12.99 -22.28
CA GLY A 713 -75.17 -13.63 -23.42
C GLY A 713 -76.42 -12.92 -23.95
N MET A 714 -77.01 -11.99 -23.20
CA MET A 714 -78.18 -11.20 -23.63
C MET A 714 -77.76 -9.87 -24.25
N ALA A 715 -78.40 -9.44 -25.35
CA ALA A 715 -78.19 -8.10 -25.90
C ALA A 715 -78.76 -7.04 -24.93
N PHE A 716 -78.12 -5.89 -24.84
CA PHE A 716 -78.64 -4.77 -24.05
C PHE A 716 -78.43 -3.43 -24.76
N ASN A 717 -79.40 -2.53 -24.59
CA ASN A 717 -79.41 -1.18 -25.14
C ASN A 717 -79.61 -0.16 -23.99
N SER A 718 -79.54 1.13 -24.30
CA SER A 718 -79.81 2.27 -23.41
C SER A 718 -81.18 2.25 -22.74
N THR A 719 -82.12 1.48 -23.26
CA THR A 719 -83.47 1.32 -22.72
C THR A 719 -83.61 0.14 -21.75
N GLY A 720 -82.74 -0.88 -21.81
CA GLY A 720 -82.83 -2.07 -20.97
C GLY A 720 -82.14 -3.32 -21.57
N ILE A 721 -82.37 -4.47 -20.94
CA ILE A 721 -81.90 -5.79 -21.42
C ILE A 721 -82.94 -6.36 -22.38
N ILE A 722 -82.49 -6.84 -23.54
CA ILE A 722 -83.33 -7.48 -24.56
C ILE A 722 -83.32 -8.99 -24.30
N ASN A 723 -84.43 -9.54 -23.78
CA ASN A 723 -84.60 -10.97 -23.61
C ASN A 723 -85.27 -11.58 -24.84
N GLU A 724 -84.54 -12.42 -25.58
CA GLU A 724 -85.14 -13.34 -26.54
C GLU A 724 -85.68 -14.57 -25.79
N THR A 725 -87.01 -14.71 -25.71
CA THR A 725 -87.66 -15.97 -25.32
C THR A 725 -87.89 -16.86 -26.55
N SER A 726 -88.12 -18.16 -26.33
CA SER A 726 -88.34 -19.17 -27.38
C SER A 726 -89.45 -18.86 -28.39
N ASP A 727 -90.28 -17.84 -28.13
CA ASP A 727 -91.46 -17.47 -28.92
C ASP A 727 -91.27 -16.19 -29.75
N HIS A 728 -90.02 -15.72 -29.96
CA HIS A 728 -89.70 -14.51 -30.74
C HIS A 728 -90.35 -13.20 -30.26
N SER A 729 -90.86 -13.14 -29.02
CA SER A 729 -91.33 -11.90 -28.41
C SER A 729 -90.21 -11.25 -27.59
N GLU A 730 -89.76 -10.06 -28.00
CA GLU A 730 -88.76 -9.27 -27.27
C GLU A 730 -89.37 -8.69 -25.98
N ILE A 731 -88.91 -9.17 -24.81
CA ILE A 731 -89.26 -8.58 -23.52
C ILE A 731 -88.11 -7.68 -23.08
N LEU A 732 -88.40 -6.40 -22.88
CA LEU A 732 -87.42 -5.40 -22.43
C LEU A 732 -87.45 -5.24 -20.90
N ASP A 733 -86.39 -5.65 -20.20
CA ASP A 733 -86.25 -5.40 -18.75
C ASP A 733 -85.71 -3.99 -18.51
N THR A 734 -86.53 -3.13 -17.90
CA THR A 734 -86.27 -1.69 -17.71
C THR A 734 -85.86 -1.31 -16.29
N THR A 735 -85.83 -2.26 -15.34
CA THR A 735 -85.69 -1.98 -13.90
C THR A 735 -84.40 -1.25 -13.53
N ASN A 736 -83.27 -1.59 -14.16
CA ASN A 736 -81.96 -0.96 -13.95
C ASN A 736 -81.51 -0.07 -15.12
N SER A 737 -82.43 0.35 -15.98
CA SER A 737 -82.15 1.06 -17.24
C SER A 737 -81.33 2.33 -17.04
N TYR A 738 -81.61 3.12 -15.99
CA TYR A 738 -80.87 4.35 -15.71
C TYR A 738 -79.39 4.09 -15.35
N LEU A 739 -79.11 3.09 -14.52
CA LEU A 739 -77.75 2.71 -14.15
C LEU A 739 -76.97 2.21 -15.37
N ILE A 740 -77.58 1.32 -16.16
CA ILE A 740 -76.99 0.78 -17.39
C ILE A 740 -76.67 1.91 -18.38
N LYS A 741 -77.63 2.82 -18.61
CA LYS A 741 -77.45 3.97 -19.51
C LYS A 741 -76.33 4.92 -19.06
N THR A 742 -76.27 5.26 -17.77
CA THR A 742 -75.20 6.11 -17.24
C THR A 742 -73.84 5.45 -17.33
N CYS A 743 -73.72 4.16 -17.02
CA CYS A 743 -72.47 3.41 -17.14
C CYS A 743 -72.00 3.31 -18.59
N MET A 744 -72.88 3.02 -19.55
CA MET A 744 -72.52 2.96 -20.98
C MET A 744 -72.00 4.30 -21.49
N ILE A 745 -72.66 5.41 -21.14
CA ILE A 745 -72.21 6.75 -21.52
C ILE A 745 -70.84 7.06 -20.91
N LEU A 746 -70.61 6.73 -19.63
CA LEU A 746 -69.32 6.95 -18.97
C LEU A 746 -68.18 6.15 -19.60
N VAL A 747 -68.40 4.87 -19.93
CA VAL A 747 -67.40 4.04 -20.63
C VAL A 747 -67.10 4.60 -22.02
N PHE A 748 -68.14 5.01 -22.77
CA PHE A 748 -67.97 5.61 -24.10
C PHE A 748 -67.15 6.90 -24.04
N LEU A 749 -67.51 7.85 -23.16
CA LEU A 749 -66.79 9.11 -22.99
C LEU A 749 -65.35 8.89 -22.49
N SER A 750 -65.15 7.96 -21.55
CA SER A 750 -63.82 7.58 -21.05
C SER A 750 -62.94 7.00 -22.16
N SER A 751 -63.51 6.22 -23.07
CA SER A 751 -62.77 5.59 -24.16
C SER A 751 -62.34 6.62 -25.21
N ILE A 752 -63.23 7.56 -25.58
CA ILE A 752 -62.88 8.67 -26.47
C ILE A 752 -61.80 9.56 -25.84
N PHE A 753 -61.93 9.89 -24.56
CA PHE A 753 -60.90 10.63 -23.84
C PHE A 753 -59.57 9.88 -23.85
N GLY A 754 -59.59 8.56 -23.70
CA GLY A 754 -58.45 7.67 -23.87
C GLY A 754 -57.78 7.80 -25.25
N TYR A 755 -58.54 7.78 -26.34
CA TYR A 755 -57.99 8.02 -27.69
C TYR A 755 -57.35 9.39 -27.84
N CYS A 756 -57.99 10.44 -27.33
CA CYS A 756 -57.43 11.80 -27.36
C CYS A 756 -56.11 11.87 -26.57
N LYS A 757 -56.05 11.19 -25.41
CA LYS A 757 -54.83 11.05 -24.60
C LYS A 757 -53.73 10.38 -25.41
N GLU A 758 -54.00 9.24 -26.05
CA GLU A 758 -53.01 8.49 -26.85
C GLU A 758 -52.52 9.27 -28.08
N ALA A 759 -53.41 9.96 -28.80
CA ALA A 759 -53.02 10.85 -29.88
C ALA A 759 -52.06 11.96 -29.40
N GLY A 760 -52.32 12.50 -28.20
CA GLY A 760 -51.42 13.45 -27.54
C GLY A 760 -50.06 12.83 -27.18
N GLN A 761 -50.04 11.58 -26.71
CA GLN A 761 -48.80 10.85 -26.40
C GLN A 761 -47.94 10.61 -27.65
N ILE A 762 -48.57 10.19 -28.77
CA ILE A 762 -47.91 9.98 -30.06
C ILE A 762 -47.23 11.28 -30.53
N PHE A 763 -47.92 12.42 -30.41
CA PHE A 763 -47.36 13.72 -30.80
C PHE A 763 -46.15 14.13 -29.96
N GLN A 764 -46.16 13.84 -28.65
CA GLN A 764 -45.06 14.18 -27.74
C GLN A 764 -43.86 13.24 -27.88
N GLN A 765 -44.09 11.93 -27.95
CA GLN A 765 -43.03 10.90 -27.87
C GLN A 765 -42.50 10.45 -29.24
N LYS A 766 -43.19 10.76 -30.33
CA LYS A 766 -42.81 10.40 -31.71
C LYS A 766 -42.51 8.90 -31.84
N ARG A 767 -41.31 8.52 -32.29
CA ARG A 767 -40.92 7.11 -32.55
C ARG A 767 -40.83 6.27 -31.28
N ASN A 768 -40.55 6.89 -30.12
CA ASN A 768 -40.39 6.15 -28.86
C ASN A 768 -41.70 5.53 -28.38
N TYR A 769 -42.83 6.07 -28.83
CA TYR A 769 -44.17 5.59 -28.48
C TYR A 769 -44.40 4.12 -28.89
N PHE A 770 -43.93 3.73 -30.08
CA PHE A 770 -44.18 2.40 -30.65
C PHE A 770 -43.37 1.27 -30.00
N MET A 771 -42.41 1.59 -29.14
CA MET A 771 -41.58 0.59 -28.44
C MET A 771 -42.15 0.21 -27.06
N ASP A 772 -43.19 0.89 -26.60
CA ASP A 772 -43.81 0.64 -25.29
C ASP A 772 -45.04 -0.26 -25.43
N MET A 773 -45.02 -1.40 -24.72
CA MET A 773 -46.10 -2.40 -24.74
C MET A 773 -47.35 -1.92 -23.99
N SER A 774 -47.20 -1.00 -23.04
CA SER A 774 -48.34 -0.47 -22.28
C SER A 774 -49.32 0.29 -23.17
N ASN A 775 -48.80 1.04 -24.14
CA ASN A 775 -49.60 1.78 -25.11
C ASN A 775 -50.47 0.84 -25.95
N VAL A 776 -49.94 -0.32 -26.38
CA VAL A 776 -50.70 -1.32 -27.15
C VAL A 776 -51.87 -1.86 -26.34
N LEU A 777 -51.69 -2.12 -25.04
CA LEU A 777 -52.78 -2.53 -24.15
C LEU A 777 -53.88 -1.47 -24.06
N GLU A 778 -53.51 -0.19 -23.99
CA GLU A 778 -54.49 0.90 -23.94
C GLU A 778 -55.31 1.02 -25.23
N TRP A 779 -54.71 0.83 -26.41
CA TRP A 779 -55.47 0.77 -27.67
C TRP A 779 -56.48 -0.38 -27.66
N ILE A 780 -56.08 -1.58 -27.23
CA ILE A 780 -56.97 -2.76 -27.14
C ILE A 780 -58.16 -2.45 -26.20
N ILE A 781 -57.88 -1.83 -25.05
CA ILE A 781 -58.90 -1.48 -24.05
C ILE A 781 -59.92 -0.50 -24.63
N TYR A 782 -59.46 0.58 -25.28
CA TYR A 782 -60.37 1.60 -25.80
C TYR A 782 -61.15 1.11 -27.03
N THR A 783 -60.55 0.31 -27.93
CA THR A 783 -61.30 -0.28 -29.06
C THR A 783 -62.39 -1.23 -28.59
N THR A 784 -62.05 -2.15 -27.68
CA THR A 784 -62.99 -3.18 -27.22
C THR A 784 -64.07 -2.59 -26.30
N GLY A 785 -63.71 -1.58 -25.50
CA GLY A 785 -64.64 -0.80 -24.70
C GLY A 785 -65.68 -0.07 -25.54
N ILE A 786 -65.29 0.56 -26.66
CA ILE A 786 -66.25 1.21 -27.58
C ILE A 786 -67.18 0.17 -28.19
N ILE A 787 -66.67 -0.94 -28.72
CA ILE A 787 -67.51 -1.99 -29.34
C ILE A 787 -68.54 -2.54 -28.35
N PHE A 788 -68.17 -2.68 -27.07
CA PHE A 788 -69.08 -3.16 -26.03
C PHE A 788 -70.27 -2.24 -25.75
N VAL A 789 -70.08 -0.92 -25.84
CA VAL A 789 -71.12 0.11 -25.57
C VAL A 789 -71.71 0.73 -26.84
N LEU A 790 -71.26 0.29 -28.01
CA LEU A 790 -71.73 0.74 -29.32
C LEU A 790 -73.24 0.51 -29.57
N PRO A 791 -73.93 -0.47 -28.92
CA PRO A 791 -75.40 -0.57 -28.92
C PRO A 791 -76.16 0.66 -28.45
N LEU A 792 -75.48 1.69 -27.90
CA LEU A 792 -76.07 3.01 -27.66
C LEU A 792 -76.44 3.75 -28.96
N PHE A 793 -75.77 3.44 -30.08
CA PHE A 793 -75.95 4.12 -31.37
C PHE A 793 -76.38 3.16 -32.49
N VAL A 794 -75.83 1.95 -32.51
CA VAL A 794 -76.04 0.96 -33.58
C VAL A 794 -76.20 -0.41 -32.95
N GLU A 795 -77.25 -1.15 -33.32
CA GLU A 795 -77.49 -2.51 -32.82
C GLU A 795 -76.40 -3.49 -33.31
N ILE A 796 -75.93 -4.34 -32.40
CA ILE A 796 -74.85 -5.31 -32.63
C ILE A 796 -75.30 -6.68 -32.13
N PRO A 797 -74.88 -7.78 -32.79
CA PRO A 797 -75.12 -9.12 -32.28
C PRO A 797 -74.60 -9.30 -30.85
N ALA A 798 -75.43 -9.88 -29.97
CA ALA A 798 -75.11 -10.10 -28.55
C ALA A 798 -73.77 -10.84 -28.36
N HIS A 799 -73.49 -11.84 -29.21
CA HIS A 799 -72.24 -12.61 -29.13
C HIS A 799 -70.99 -11.72 -29.29
N LEU A 800 -70.98 -10.82 -30.29
CA LEU A 800 -69.83 -9.94 -30.53
C LEU A 800 -69.66 -8.91 -29.41
N GLN A 801 -70.77 -8.41 -28.88
CA GLN A 801 -70.77 -7.49 -27.74
C GLN A 801 -70.10 -8.15 -26.53
N TRP A 802 -70.56 -9.32 -26.09
CA TRP A 802 -70.01 -9.99 -24.92
C TRP A 802 -68.58 -10.49 -25.10
N GLN A 803 -68.19 -10.90 -26.31
CA GLN A 803 -66.81 -11.26 -26.62
C GLN A 803 -65.86 -10.06 -26.41
N CYS A 804 -66.23 -8.89 -26.93
CA CYS A 804 -65.46 -7.66 -26.73
C CYS A 804 -65.51 -7.19 -25.27
N GLY A 805 -66.66 -7.34 -24.60
CA GLY A 805 -66.83 -7.03 -23.19
C GLY A 805 -65.90 -7.84 -22.28
N ALA A 806 -65.75 -9.15 -22.55
CA ALA A 806 -64.84 -10.03 -21.82
C ALA A 806 -63.38 -9.61 -21.99
N ILE A 807 -62.95 -9.34 -23.22
CA ILE A 807 -61.58 -8.87 -23.54
C ILE A 807 -61.33 -7.53 -22.84
N ALA A 808 -62.29 -6.60 -22.94
CA ALA A 808 -62.18 -5.28 -22.32
C ALA A 808 -62.01 -5.38 -20.81
N VAL A 809 -62.89 -6.08 -20.07
CA VAL A 809 -62.79 -6.21 -18.60
C VAL A 809 -61.46 -6.82 -18.17
N TYR A 810 -61.00 -7.86 -18.87
CA TYR A 810 -59.73 -8.51 -18.56
C TYR A 810 -58.57 -7.52 -18.68
N PHE A 811 -58.43 -6.85 -19.83
CA PHE A 811 -57.33 -5.92 -20.04
C PHE A 811 -57.46 -4.65 -19.19
N TYR A 812 -58.68 -4.21 -18.85
CA TYR A 812 -58.92 -3.11 -17.92
C TYR A 812 -58.28 -3.35 -16.55
N TRP A 813 -58.46 -4.54 -15.97
CA TRP A 813 -57.85 -4.89 -14.69
C TRP A 813 -56.35 -5.18 -14.81
N MET A 814 -55.91 -5.85 -15.88
CA MET A 814 -54.48 -6.13 -16.08
C MET A 814 -53.67 -4.85 -16.26
N ASN A 815 -54.17 -3.89 -17.04
CA ASN A 815 -53.50 -2.59 -17.22
C ASN A 815 -53.60 -1.72 -15.95
N PHE A 816 -54.64 -1.87 -15.13
CA PHE A 816 -54.73 -1.20 -13.82
C PHE A 816 -53.54 -1.54 -12.91
N LEU A 817 -52.99 -2.76 -12.97
CA LEU A 817 -51.80 -3.15 -12.21
C LEU A 817 -50.57 -2.28 -12.57
N LEU A 818 -50.45 -1.84 -13.82
CA LEU A 818 -49.37 -0.94 -14.26
C LEU A 818 -49.53 0.47 -13.68
N TYR A 819 -50.76 0.94 -13.43
CA TYR A 819 -50.97 2.21 -12.73
C TYR A 819 -50.53 2.14 -11.27
N LEU A 820 -50.64 0.96 -10.62
CA LEU A 820 -50.16 0.73 -9.25
C LEU A 820 -48.64 0.66 -9.16
N GLN A 821 -47.93 0.47 -10.28
CA GLN A 821 -46.45 0.45 -10.36
C GLN A 821 -45.83 1.73 -9.77
N ARG A 822 -46.55 2.85 -9.82
CA ARG A 822 -46.05 4.17 -9.40
C ARG A 822 -46.07 4.39 -7.88
N PHE A 823 -46.80 3.57 -7.13
CA PHE A 823 -46.84 3.66 -5.66
C PHE A 823 -45.63 2.99 -5.02
N GLU A 824 -45.24 3.48 -3.84
CA GLU A 824 -44.05 2.98 -3.14
C GLU A 824 -44.21 1.55 -2.62
N ASN A 825 -45.40 1.22 -2.09
CA ASN A 825 -45.67 -0.08 -1.46
C ASN A 825 -45.92 -1.18 -2.51
N CYS A 826 -46.74 -0.87 -3.52
CA CYS A 826 -47.12 -1.83 -4.56
C CYS A 826 -46.10 -1.90 -5.71
N GLY A 827 -45.39 -0.80 -5.98
CA GLY A 827 -44.58 -0.65 -7.18
C GLY A 827 -43.48 -1.71 -7.32
N ILE A 828 -42.85 -2.08 -6.20
CA ILE A 828 -41.78 -3.10 -6.22
C ILE A 828 -42.28 -4.47 -6.67
N PHE A 829 -43.50 -4.86 -6.26
CA PHE A 829 -44.09 -6.14 -6.65
C PHE A 829 -44.42 -6.17 -8.15
N ILE A 830 -44.88 -5.05 -8.71
CA ILE A 830 -45.15 -4.94 -10.14
C ILE A 830 -43.85 -4.99 -10.94
N VAL A 831 -42.78 -4.32 -10.47
CA VAL A 831 -41.46 -4.43 -11.12
C VAL A 831 -40.92 -5.86 -11.06
N MET A 832 -41.06 -6.55 -9.92
CA MET A 832 -40.69 -7.97 -9.81
C MET A 832 -41.47 -8.83 -10.81
N LEU A 833 -42.79 -8.64 -10.90
CA LEU A 833 -43.65 -9.38 -11.83
C LEU A 833 -43.25 -9.12 -13.29
N GLU A 834 -42.94 -7.88 -13.65
CA GLU A 834 -42.49 -7.51 -14.99
C GLU A 834 -41.15 -8.17 -15.36
N VAL A 835 -40.20 -8.22 -14.43
CA VAL A 835 -38.90 -8.89 -14.64
C VAL A 835 -39.11 -10.40 -14.81
N ILE A 836 -39.87 -11.04 -13.93
CA ILE A 836 -40.17 -12.47 -14.00
C ILE A 836 -40.88 -12.80 -15.33
N LEU A 837 -41.85 -11.98 -15.74
CA LEU A 837 -42.57 -12.18 -17.01
C LEU A 837 -41.64 -12.06 -18.22
N LYS A 838 -40.70 -11.11 -18.20
CA LYS A 838 -39.66 -10.97 -19.25
C LYS A 838 -38.73 -12.18 -19.30
N THR A 839 -38.32 -12.70 -18.14
CA THR A 839 -37.48 -13.91 -18.06
C THR A 839 -38.24 -15.13 -18.55
N LEU A 840 -39.50 -15.30 -18.15
CA LEU A 840 -40.38 -16.36 -18.63
C LEU A 840 -40.60 -16.30 -20.14
N LEU A 841 -40.80 -15.11 -20.71
CA LEU A 841 -40.96 -14.94 -22.15
C LEU A 841 -39.69 -15.33 -22.92
N ARG A 842 -38.51 -15.01 -22.37
CA ARG A 842 -37.22 -15.44 -22.95
C ARG A 842 -37.04 -16.96 -22.90
N SER A 843 -37.47 -17.63 -21.83
CA SER A 843 -37.39 -19.08 -21.70
C SER A 843 -38.51 -19.83 -22.46
N THR A 844 -39.56 -19.14 -22.89
CA THR A 844 -40.73 -19.73 -23.58
C THR A 844 -40.35 -20.48 -24.86
N VAL A 845 -39.29 -20.08 -25.56
CA VAL A 845 -38.83 -20.79 -26.78
C VAL A 845 -38.45 -22.24 -26.49
N VAL A 846 -37.75 -22.48 -25.36
CA VAL A 846 -37.40 -23.83 -24.93
C VAL A 846 -38.66 -24.64 -24.59
N PHE A 847 -39.67 -23.98 -24.01
CA PHE A 847 -40.93 -24.62 -23.63
C PHE A 847 -41.74 -25.04 -24.84
N ILE A 848 -41.82 -24.19 -25.87
CA ILE A 848 -42.56 -24.51 -27.10
C ILE A 848 -41.99 -25.76 -27.77
N PHE A 849 -40.66 -25.90 -27.88
CA PHE A 849 -40.07 -27.10 -28.49
C PHE A 849 -40.31 -28.36 -27.66
N LEU A 850 -40.18 -28.27 -26.34
CA LEU A 850 -40.41 -29.41 -25.45
C LEU A 850 -41.89 -29.83 -25.46
N LEU A 851 -42.82 -28.87 -25.36
CA LEU A 851 -44.26 -29.11 -25.40
C LEU A 851 -44.72 -29.66 -26.75
N LEU A 852 -44.13 -29.20 -27.85
CA LEU A 852 -44.44 -29.69 -29.19
C LEU A 852 -43.94 -31.14 -29.36
N ALA A 853 -42.76 -31.48 -28.85
CA ALA A 853 -42.24 -32.85 -28.87
C ALA A 853 -43.12 -33.82 -28.06
N PHE A 854 -43.49 -33.47 -26.81
CA PHE A 854 -44.36 -34.31 -25.99
C PHE A 854 -45.81 -34.31 -26.50
N GLY A 855 -46.33 -33.18 -26.97
CA GLY A 855 -47.65 -33.04 -27.56
C GLY A 855 -47.83 -33.95 -28.77
N LEU A 856 -46.97 -33.82 -29.79
CA LEU A 856 -47.06 -34.69 -30.96
C LEU A 856 -46.83 -36.17 -30.63
N SER A 857 -46.03 -36.49 -29.60
CA SER A 857 -45.86 -37.87 -29.14
C SER A 857 -47.14 -38.43 -28.50
N PHE A 858 -47.79 -37.68 -27.61
CA PHE A 858 -49.07 -38.11 -27.01
C PHE A 858 -50.21 -38.13 -28.02
N TYR A 859 -50.20 -37.24 -29.01
CA TYR A 859 -51.12 -37.31 -30.15
C TYR A 859 -51.05 -38.67 -30.85
N ILE A 860 -49.84 -39.18 -31.13
CA ILE A 860 -49.67 -40.50 -31.77
C ILE A 860 -50.09 -41.64 -30.83
N LEU A 861 -49.71 -41.56 -29.55
CA LEU A 861 -49.90 -42.64 -28.58
C LEU A 861 -51.35 -42.77 -28.06
N LEU A 862 -52.08 -41.65 -27.96
CA LEU A 862 -53.38 -41.56 -27.28
C LEU A 862 -54.49 -41.03 -28.21
N ASN A 863 -54.32 -41.08 -29.53
CA ASN A 863 -55.25 -40.51 -30.53
C ASN A 863 -56.71 -40.99 -30.39
N LEU A 864 -56.92 -42.16 -29.80
CA LEU A 864 -58.26 -42.73 -29.58
C LEU A 864 -59.06 -42.02 -28.48
N GLN A 865 -58.41 -41.13 -27.71
CA GLN A 865 -59.04 -40.36 -26.64
C GLN A 865 -59.37 -38.94 -27.12
N ASP A 866 -60.50 -38.42 -26.67
CA ASP A 866 -61.00 -37.08 -27.04
C ASP A 866 -59.99 -35.94 -26.77
N PRO A 867 -59.21 -35.92 -25.66
CA PRO A 867 -58.24 -34.85 -25.42
C PRO A 867 -57.06 -34.83 -26.41
N PHE A 868 -56.84 -35.93 -27.13
CA PHE A 868 -55.69 -36.12 -28.03
C PHE A 868 -56.10 -36.34 -29.49
N SER A 869 -57.36 -36.09 -29.87
CA SER A 869 -57.83 -36.35 -31.24
C SER A 869 -57.28 -35.40 -32.32
N SER A 870 -56.77 -34.23 -31.92
CA SER A 870 -56.16 -33.25 -32.82
C SER A 870 -54.78 -32.84 -32.30
N PRO A 871 -53.78 -32.59 -33.19
CA PRO A 871 -52.45 -32.14 -32.77
C PRO A 871 -52.49 -30.87 -31.90
N LEU A 872 -53.40 -29.93 -32.19
CA LEU A 872 -53.52 -28.70 -31.40
C LEU A 872 -54.13 -28.97 -30.02
N LEU A 873 -55.17 -29.79 -29.95
CA LEU A 873 -55.77 -30.19 -28.67
C LEU A 873 -54.77 -30.95 -27.80
N SER A 874 -53.96 -31.81 -28.42
CA SER A 874 -52.90 -32.53 -27.74
C SER A 874 -51.82 -31.60 -27.18
N ILE A 875 -51.39 -30.57 -27.92
CA ILE A 875 -50.43 -29.57 -27.43
C ILE A 875 -51.04 -28.74 -26.28
N ILE A 876 -52.32 -28.38 -26.37
CA ILE A 876 -53.02 -27.66 -25.29
C ILE A 876 -53.15 -28.57 -24.05
N GLN A 877 -53.47 -29.84 -24.24
CA GLN A 877 -53.58 -30.82 -23.17
C GLN A 877 -52.22 -31.04 -22.49
N THR A 878 -51.12 -31.17 -23.24
CA THR A 878 -49.78 -31.29 -22.64
C THR A 878 -49.34 -30.02 -21.94
N PHE A 879 -49.74 -28.84 -22.44
CA PHE A 879 -49.55 -27.57 -21.74
C PHE A 879 -50.34 -27.52 -20.41
N SER A 880 -51.57 -28.03 -20.38
CA SER A 880 -52.33 -28.16 -19.13
C SER A 880 -51.65 -29.13 -18.15
N MET A 881 -51.16 -30.27 -18.65
CA MET A 881 -50.45 -31.28 -17.86
C MET A 881 -49.11 -30.79 -17.29
N MET A 882 -48.54 -29.70 -17.84
CA MET A 882 -47.28 -29.10 -17.37
C MET A 882 -47.35 -28.66 -15.89
N LEU A 883 -48.52 -28.23 -15.42
CA LEU A 883 -48.74 -27.79 -14.04
C LEU A 883 -48.73 -28.95 -13.03
N GLY A 884 -48.64 -30.19 -13.50
CA GLY A 884 -48.62 -31.41 -12.67
C GLY A 884 -49.95 -32.17 -12.64
N ASP A 885 -50.99 -31.66 -13.32
CA ASP A 885 -52.26 -32.36 -13.45
C ASP A 885 -52.26 -33.30 -14.67
N ILE A 886 -51.70 -34.50 -14.46
CA ILE A 886 -51.35 -35.44 -15.52
C ILE A 886 -52.57 -36.29 -15.97
N ASN A 887 -53.71 -36.21 -15.28
CA ASN A 887 -54.90 -37.04 -15.53
C ASN A 887 -54.59 -38.54 -15.67
N TYR A 888 -53.69 -39.06 -14.82
CA TYR A 888 -53.19 -40.43 -14.91
C TYR A 888 -54.31 -41.48 -14.93
N ARG A 889 -55.35 -41.30 -14.11
CA ARG A 889 -56.44 -42.27 -13.99
C ARG A 889 -57.27 -42.33 -15.26
N GLU A 890 -57.76 -41.19 -15.71
CA GLU A 890 -58.70 -41.07 -16.83
C GLU A 890 -58.03 -41.32 -18.18
N SER A 891 -56.81 -40.80 -18.38
CA SER A 891 -56.11 -40.87 -19.69
C SER A 891 -55.18 -42.07 -19.84
N PHE A 892 -54.72 -42.71 -18.76
CA PHE A 892 -53.75 -43.81 -18.85
C PHE A 892 -54.22 -45.09 -18.18
N LEU A 893 -54.72 -45.04 -16.94
CA LEU A 893 -55.06 -46.23 -16.17
C LEU A 893 -56.36 -46.90 -16.63
N GLU A 894 -57.46 -46.16 -16.75
CA GLU A 894 -58.73 -46.73 -17.19
C GLU A 894 -58.66 -47.28 -18.63
N PRO A 895 -58.07 -46.56 -19.60
CA PRO A 895 -57.88 -47.07 -20.97
C PRO A 895 -56.94 -48.28 -21.03
N TYR A 896 -55.97 -48.37 -20.11
CA TYR A 896 -55.14 -49.57 -19.96
C TYR A 896 -55.95 -50.77 -19.47
N LEU A 897 -56.76 -50.58 -18.41
CA LEU A 897 -57.61 -51.64 -17.85
C LEU A 897 -58.70 -52.10 -18.84
N ARG A 898 -59.15 -51.21 -19.73
CA ARG A 898 -60.11 -51.52 -20.81
C ARG A 898 -59.46 -52.06 -22.09
N ASN A 899 -58.12 -52.19 -22.12
CA ASN A 899 -57.33 -52.57 -23.31
C ASN A 899 -57.53 -51.65 -24.53
N GLU A 900 -57.82 -50.37 -24.30
CA GLU A 900 -58.04 -49.35 -25.34
C GLU A 900 -56.73 -48.65 -25.76
N LEU A 901 -55.62 -48.87 -25.04
CA LEU A 901 -54.30 -48.33 -25.40
C LEU A 901 -53.58 -49.19 -26.46
N ALA A 902 -53.31 -48.61 -27.63
CA ALA A 902 -52.61 -49.31 -28.72
C ALA A 902 -51.15 -49.71 -28.35
N HIS A 903 -50.45 -48.88 -27.56
CA HIS A 903 -49.05 -49.11 -27.20
C HIS A 903 -48.79 -48.89 -25.69
N PRO A 904 -49.25 -49.78 -24.78
CA PRO A 904 -49.22 -49.54 -23.34
C PRO A 904 -47.83 -49.25 -22.75
N VAL A 905 -46.83 -50.07 -23.11
CA VAL A 905 -45.46 -49.93 -22.57
C VAL A 905 -44.83 -48.60 -22.99
N LEU A 906 -45.02 -48.19 -24.24
CA LEU A 906 -44.48 -46.94 -24.76
C LEU A 906 -45.23 -45.73 -24.19
N SER A 907 -46.55 -45.82 -24.00
CA SER A 907 -47.35 -44.78 -23.35
C SER A 907 -46.96 -44.54 -21.89
N PHE A 908 -46.72 -45.60 -21.11
CA PHE A 908 -46.22 -45.45 -19.73
C PHE A 908 -44.77 -44.94 -19.68
N ALA A 909 -43.90 -45.37 -20.62
CA ALA A 909 -42.55 -44.83 -20.72
C ALA A 909 -42.55 -43.33 -21.07
N GLN A 910 -43.40 -42.92 -22.01
CA GLN A 910 -43.57 -41.52 -22.40
C GLN A 910 -44.15 -40.68 -21.26
N LEU A 911 -45.09 -41.23 -20.50
CA LEU A 911 -45.65 -40.61 -19.29
C LEU A 911 -44.58 -40.37 -18.20
N VAL A 912 -43.75 -41.38 -17.90
CA VAL A 912 -42.67 -41.24 -16.90
C VAL A 912 -41.65 -40.20 -17.36
N SER A 913 -41.25 -40.25 -18.64
CA SER A 913 -40.36 -39.25 -19.25
C SER A 913 -40.94 -37.84 -19.14
N PHE A 914 -42.21 -37.68 -19.52
CA PHE A 914 -42.92 -36.40 -19.42
C PHE A 914 -42.95 -35.87 -17.99
N THR A 915 -43.25 -36.71 -17.01
CA THR A 915 -43.34 -36.33 -15.58
C THR A 915 -42.00 -35.83 -15.04
N ILE A 916 -40.89 -36.46 -15.45
CA ILE A 916 -39.54 -36.03 -15.05
C ILE A 916 -39.17 -34.69 -15.70
N PHE A 917 -39.32 -34.58 -17.02
CA PHE A 917 -38.82 -33.41 -17.74
C PHE A 917 -39.68 -32.16 -17.54
N VAL A 918 -41.00 -32.28 -17.56
CA VAL A 918 -41.91 -31.13 -17.63
C VAL A 918 -42.35 -30.69 -16.22
N PRO A 919 -43.15 -31.43 -15.44
CA PRO A 919 -43.52 -31.00 -14.09
C PRO A 919 -42.38 -30.85 -13.08
N ILE A 920 -41.30 -31.62 -13.18
CA ILE A 920 -40.21 -31.59 -12.19
C ILE A 920 -39.08 -30.67 -12.64
N VAL A 921 -38.36 -31.04 -13.71
CA VAL A 921 -37.15 -30.31 -14.12
C VAL A 921 -37.50 -28.90 -14.60
N LEU A 922 -38.48 -28.77 -15.50
CA LEU A 922 -38.83 -27.47 -16.08
C LEU A 922 -39.41 -26.50 -15.04
N MET A 923 -40.33 -26.97 -14.19
CA MET A 923 -40.95 -26.13 -13.17
C MET A 923 -39.94 -25.70 -12.09
N ASN A 924 -39.07 -26.60 -11.64
CA ASN A 924 -38.04 -26.23 -10.67
C ASN A 924 -36.99 -25.29 -11.26
N LEU A 925 -36.67 -25.42 -12.55
CA LEU A 925 -35.82 -24.45 -13.27
C LEU A 925 -36.47 -23.06 -13.32
N LEU A 926 -37.77 -22.99 -13.65
CA LEU A 926 -38.54 -21.75 -13.67
C LEU A 926 -38.60 -21.09 -12.29
N ILE A 927 -38.83 -21.87 -11.23
CA ILE A 927 -38.80 -21.39 -9.85
C ILE A 927 -37.40 -20.87 -9.51
N GLY A 928 -36.33 -21.61 -9.89
CA GLY A 928 -34.95 -21.19 -9.66
C GLY A 928 -34.59 -19.85 -10.33
N LEU A 929 -35.00 -19.67 -11.59
CA LEU A 929 -34.83 -18.40 -12.32
C LEU A 929 -35.61 -17.26 -11.64
N ALA A 930 -36.86 -17.51 -11.27
CA ALA A 930 -37.68 -16.52 -10.58
C ALA A 930 -37.08 -16.12 -9.23
N VAL A 931 -36.60 -17.07 -8.42
CA VAL A 931 -35.95 -16.79 -7.13
C VAL A 931 -34.67 -15.97 -7.33
N GLY A 932 -33.86 -16.30 -8.35
CA GLY A 932 -32.67 -15.53 -8.70
C GLY A 932 -32.98 -14.08 -9.06
N ASP A 933 -33.93 -13.87 -9.99
CA ASP A 933 -34.36 -12.53 -10.43
C ASP A 933 -34.96 -11.71 -9.27
N ILE A 934 -35.76 -12.34 -8.41
CA ILE A 934 -36.35 -11.69 -7.23
C ILE A 934 -35.25 -11.23 -6.26
N ALA A 935 -34.26 -12.08 -5.99
CA ALA A 935 -33.15 -11.74 -5.11
C ALA A 935 -32.33 -10.56 -5.65
N GLU A 936 -32.09 -10.51 -6.97
CA GLU A 936 -31.39 -9.40 -7.63
C GLU A 936 -32.18 -8.08 -7.54
N VAL A 937 -33.49 -8.12 -7.82
CA VAL A 937 -34.36 -6.93 -7.73
C VAL A 937 -34.47 -6.44 -6.29
N GLN A 938 -34.57 -7.35 -5.31
CA GLN A 938 -34.64 -7.00 -3.88
C GLN A 938 -33.36 -6.31 -3.39
N LYS A 939 -32.18 -6.76 -3.86
CA LYS A 939 -30.89 -6.12 -3.56
C LYS A 939 -30.85 -4.63 -3.94
N HIS A 940 -31.58 -4.25 -5.00
CA HIS A 940 -31.65 -2.88 -5.51
C HIS A 940 -33.00 -2.20 -5.27
N ALA A 941 -33.92 -2.81 -4.52
CA ALA A 941 -35.31 -2.39 -4.42
C ALA A 941 -35.48 -0.98 -3.83
N SER A 942 -34.74 -0.66 -2.77
CA SER A 942 -34.80 0.64 -2.10
C SER A 942 -34.39 1.79 -3.01
N LEU A 943 -33.32 1.59 -3.80
CA LEU A 943 -32.89 2.54 -4.82
C LEU A 943 -33.90 2.61 -5.97
N LYS A 944 -34.35 1.46 -6.47
CA LYS A 944 -35.28 1.40 -7.60
C LYS A 944 -36.59 2.12 -7.30
N ARG A 945 -37.11 1.98 -6.07
CA ARG A 945 -38.30 2.69 -5.57
C ARG A 945 -38.14 4.21 -5.67
N ILE A 946 -37.04 4.76 -5.13
CA ILE A 946 -36.81 6.21 -5.16
C ILE A 946 -36.51 6.68 -6.58
N ALA A 947 -35.76 5.90 -7.36
CA ALA A 947 -35.46 6.20 -8.76
C ALA A 947 -36.73 6.33 -9.60
N MET A 948 -37.72 5.46 -9.40
CA MET A 948 -39.02 5.54 -10.08
C MET A 948 -39.78 6.82 -9.72
N GLN A 949 -39.72 7.27 -8.48
CA GLN A 949 -40.34 8.55 -8.08
C GLN A 949 -39.63 9.75 -8.69
N VAL A 950 -38.30 9.74 -8.65
CA VAL A 950 -37.48 10.81 -9.26
C VAL A 950 -37.77 10.90 -10.75
N GLU A 951 -37.77 9.76 -11.46
CA GLU A 951 -38.08 9.70 -12.90
C GLU A 951 -39.52 10.16 -13.21
N LEU A 952 -40.48 9.80 -12.36
CA LEU A 952 -41.84 10.30 -12.45
C LEU A 952 -41.87 11.83 -12.35
N HIS A 953 -41.22 12.41 -11.34
CA HIS A 953 -41.20 13.85 -11.15
C HIS A 953 -40.46 14.59 -12.27
N THR A 954 -39.33 14.04 -12.72
CA THR A 954 -38.54 14.56 -13.84
C THR A 954 -39.35 14.58 -15.13
N SER A 955 -40.02 13.48 -15.48
CA SER A 955 -40.85 13.40 -16.69
C SER A 955 -42.09 14.31 -16.63
N LEU A 956 -42.69 14.45 -15.46
CA LEU A 956 -43.86 15.31 -15.23
C LEU A 956 -43.48 16.81 -15.29
N GLU A 957 -42.36 17.19 -14.67
CA GLU A 957 -41.84 18.57 -14.69
C GLU A 957 -41.40 18.98 -16.11
N LYS A 958 -40.83 18.06 -16.90
CA LYS A 958 -40.56 18.28 -18.34
C LYS A 958 -41.83 18.63 -19.13
N LYS A 959 -43.02 18.19 -18.71
CA LYS A 959 -44.30 18.46 -19.40
C LYS A 959 -45.05 19.70 -18.87
N LEU A 960 -44.91 20.05 -17.60
CA LEU A 960 -45.65 21.18 -17.00
C LEU A 960 -45.18 22.55 -17.51
N PRO A 961 -46.06 23.56 -17.60
CA PRO A 961 -45.68 24.91 -18.00
C PRO A 961 -44.93 25.66 -16.89
N LEU A 962 -44.02 26.55 -17.28
CA LEU A 962 -43.09 27.23 -16.34
C LEU A 962 -43.82 28.14 -15.34
N TRP A 963 -44.89 28.82 -15.74
CA TRP A 963 -45.69 29.67 -14.85
C TRP A 963 -46.31 28.87 -13.70
N PHE A 964 -46.71 27.63 -13.95
CA PHE A 964 -47.28 26.73 -12.95
C PHE A 964 -46.20 26.25 -11.98
N LEU A 965 -45.03 25.88 -12.50
CA LEU A 965 -43.88 25.49 -11.67
C LEU A 965 -43.46 26.62 -10.73
N ARG A 966 -43.39 27.87 -11.22
CA ARG A 966 -43.06 29.04 -10.39
C ARG A 966 -44.07 29.28 -9.25
N LYS A 967 -45.34 28.94 -9.45
CA LYS A 967 -46.40 29.10 -8.45
C LYS A 967 -46.35 28.02 -7.37
N VAL A 968 -45.96 26.82 -7.74
CA VAL A 968 -46.06 25.62 -6.90
C VAL A 968 -44.74 25.27 -6.21
N ASP A 969 -43.60 25.64 -6.79
CA ASP A 969 -42.28 25.32 -6.25
C ASP A 969 -41.94 26.13 -4.99
N GLN A 970 -41.45 25.45 -3.96
CA GLN A 970 -41.02 26.06 -2.70
C GLN A 970 -39.53 25.80 -2.48
N LYS A 971 -38.76 26.87 -2.29
CA LYS A 971 -37.30 26.78 -2.08
C LYS A 971 -36.91 26.20 -0.72
N SER A 972 -37.82 26.21 0.25
CA SER A 972 -37.60 25.74 1.62
C SER A 972 -38.92 25.32 2.27
N THR A 973 -38.85 24.35 3.19
CA THR A 973 -39.99 23.92 3.99
C THR A 973 -39.63 23.90 5.48
N VAL A 974 -40.61 24.22 6.33
CA VAL A 974 -40.51 24.10 7.78
C VAL A 974 -41.38 22.93 8.21
N VAL A 975 -40.77 21.92 8.84
CA VAL A 975 -41.47 20.76 9.36
C VAL A 975 -41.50 20.84 10.87
N TYR A 976 -42.69 20.67 11.45
CA TYR A 976 -42.90 20.59 12.89
C TYR A 976 -43.07 19.11 13.27
N PRO A 977 -42.07 18.45 13.89
CA PRO A 977 -42.16 17.01 14.20
C PRO A 977 -43.37 16.67 15.08
N ASN A 978 -43.73 17.58 15.99
CA ASN A 978 -44.79 17.37 16.98
C ASN A 978 -46.19 17.76 16.47
N LYS A 979 -46.31 18.30 15.26
CA LYS A 979 -47.61 18.65 14.67
C LYS A 979 -47.87 17.75 13.47
N PRO A 980 -49.02 17.05 13.42
CA PRO A 980 -49.37 16.27 12.23
C PRO A 980 -49.50 17.22 11.04
N ARG A 981 -49.06 16.75 9.86
CA ARG A 981 -49.15 17.52 8.62
C ARG A 981 -50.62 17.86 8.31
N SER A 982 -50.83 19.05 7.76
CA SER A 982 -52.14 19.56 7.36
C SER A 982 -52.71 18.73 6.19
N GLY A 983 -53.50 17.72 6.53
CA GLY A 983 -54.25 16.88 5.61
C GLY A 983 -55.43 16.26 6.35
N GLY A 984 -56.61 16.28 5.70
CA GLY A 984 -57.81 15.64 6.22
C GLY A 984 -57.59 14.15 6.53
N MET A 985 -58.47 13.55 7.32
CA MET A 985 -58.36 12.15 7.76
C MET A 985 -58.15 11.16 6.60
N LEU A 986 -58.83 11.39 5.46
CA LEU A 986 -58.69 10.58 4.24
C LEU A 986 -57.29 10.64 3.63
N PHE A 987 -56.62 11.79 3.64
CA PHE A 987 -55.27 11.92 3.10
C PHE A 987 -54.25 11.15 3.95
N ARG A 988 -54.44 11.11 5.27
CA ARG A 988 -53.58 10.31 6.17
C ARG A 988 -53.77 8.81 5.96
N ILE A 989 -55.02 8.36 5.83
CA ILE A 989 -55.32 6.96 5.53
C ILE A 989 -54.72 6.58 4.17
N PHE A 990 -54.87 7.44 3.16
CA PHE A 990 -54.27 7.23 1.85
C PHE A 990 -52.75 7.13 1.92
N CYS A 991 -52.08 8.10 2.58
CA CYS A 991 -50.63 8.07 2.74
C CYS A 991 -50.16 6.84 3.53
N PHE A 992 -50.92 6.34 4.49
CA PHE A 992 -50.57 5.13 5.23
C PHE A 992 -50.66 3.87 4.36
N LEU A 993 -51.67 3.77 3.50
CA LEU A 993 -51.89 2.60 2.64
C LEU A 993 -50.94 2.56 1.43
N PHE A 994 -50.69 3.71 0.80
CA PHE A 994 -50.01 3.78 -0.50
C PHE A 994 -48.62 4.43 -0.47
N CYS A 995 -48.33 5.27 0.52
CA CYS A 995 -47.00 5.82 0.77
C CYS A 995 -46.38 5.08 1.97
N THR A 996 -45.06 5.02 2.04
CA THR A 996 -44.41 4.29 3.13
C THR A 996 -44.64 4.97 4.48
N GLY A 997 -45.12 4.19 5.46
CA GLY A 997 -44.65 4.30 6.84
C GLY A 997 -43.26 3.67 6.92
N GLU A 998 -42.37 4.22 7.74
CA GLU A 998 -40.96 3.79 7.84
C GLU A 998 -40.81 2.29 8.15
N ILE A 999 -40.75 1.45 7.12
CA ILE A 999 -40.22 0.10 7.26
C ILE A 999 -38.70 0.25 7.19
N ARG A 1000 -38.06 0.28 8.36
CA ARG A 1000 -36.63 -0.01 8.52
C ARG A 1000 -36.38 -1.44 8.06
N GLN A 1001 -36.19 -1.64 6.76
CA GLN A 1001 -35.39 -2.76 6.29
C GLN A 1001 -33.96 -2.27 6.15
N GLU A 1002 -33.21 -2.42 7.24
CA GLU A 1002 -31.75 -2.40 7.21
C GLU A 1002 -31.31 -3.62 6.39
N ILE A 1003 -30.97 -3.42 5.12
CA ILE A 1003 -30.21 -4.42 4.37
C ILE A 1003 -28.73 -4.20 4.70
N PRO A 1004 -27.97 -5.27 5.01
CA PRO A 1004 -26.57 -5.17 5.39
C PRO A 1004 -25.74 -4.73 4.17
N ASN A 1005 -25.41 -3.44 4.11
CA ASN A 1005 -24.62 -2.82 3.05
C ASN A 1005 -23.10 -3.07 3.23
N ALA A 1006 -22.72 -4.22 3.82
CA ALA A 1006 -21.35 -4.49 4.26
C ALA A 1006 -20.35 -4.52 3.10
N ASP A 1007 -20.68 -5.22 2.00
CA ASP A 1007 -19.73 -5.45 0.91
C ASP A 1007 -19.35 -4.18 0.14
N LYS A 1008 -20.33 -3.30 -0.15
CA LYS A 1008 -20.08 -2.02 -0.84
C LYS A 1008 -19.34 -1.00 0.03
N SER A 1009 -19.53 -1.07 1.35
CA SER A 1009 -18.80 -0.21 2.29
C SER A 1009 -17.31 -0.59 2.36
N LEU A 1010 -16.99 -1.87 2.17
CA LEU A 1010 -15.62 -2.39 2.23
C LEU A 1010 -14.78 -1.92 1.03
N GLU A 1011 -15.31 -1.95 -0.19
CA GLU A 1011 -14.59 -1.51 -1.40
C GLU A 1011 -14.16 -0.04 -1.31
N MET A 1012 -15.03 0.83 -0.78
CA MET A 1012 -14.72 2.24 -0.58
C MET A 1012 -13.60 2.43 0.45
N GLU A 1013 -13.62 1.67 1.55
CA GLU A 1013 -12.56 1.77 2.58
C GLU A 1013 -11.22 1.23 2.05
N ILE A 1014 -11.22 0.17 1.22
CA ILE A 1014 -10.01 -0.32 0.53
C ILE A 1014 -9.46 0.74 -0.42
N LEU A 1015 -10.31 1.39 -1.22
CA LEU A 1015 -9.90 2.46 -2.14
C LEU A 1015 -9.26 3.63 -1.39
N LYS A 1016 -9.84 4.02 -0.26
CA LYS A 1016 -9.32 5.07 0.63
C LYS A 1016 -7.98 4.67 1.24
N GLN A 1017 -7.83 3.41 1.66
CA GLN A 1017 -6.57 2.89 2.17
C GLN A 1017 -5.49 2.86 1.08
N LYS A 1018 -5.84 2.52 -0.17
CA LYS A 1018 -4.94 2.59 -1.33
C LYS A 1018 -4.40 4.00 -1.56
N TYR A 1019 -5.26 5.03 -1.50
CA TYR A 1019 -4.80 6.43 -1.63
C TYR A 1019 -3.87 6.84 -0.49
N ARG A 1020 -4.21 6.47 0.76
CA ARG A 1020 -3.34 6.71 1.91
C ARG A 1020 -1.96 6.05 1.74
N LEU A 1021 -1.93 4.82 1.25
CA LEU A 1021 -0.68 4.09 1.02
C LEU A 1021 0.14 4.75 -0.10
N LYS A 1022 -0.49 5.20 -1.18
CA LYS A 1022 0.20 5.91 -2.27
C LYS A 1022 0.84 7.22 -1.78
N ASP A 1023 0.11 7.99 -0.98
CA ASP A 1023 0.62 9.23 -0.38
C ASP A 1023 1.75 8.93 0.62
N LEU A 1024 1.64 7.85 1.42
CA LEU A 1024 2.69 7.38 2.33
C LEU A 1024 3.96 6.97 1.56
N THR A 1025 3.84 6.18 0.49
CA THR A 1025 4.98 5.76 -0.35
C THR A 1025 5.68 6.97 -0.96
N PHE A 1026 4.93 7.93 -1.49
CA PHE A 1026 5.50 9.16 -2.05
C PHE A 1026 6.25 9.99 -0.99
N LEU A 1027 5.72 10.07 0.23
CA LEU A 1027 6.38 10.73 1.34
C LEU A 1027 7.65 9.97 1.77
N LEU A 1028 7.57 8.64 1.83
CA LEU A 1028 8.68 7.78 2.21
C LEU A 1028 9.83 7.85 1.19
N GLU A 1029 9.52 7.92 -0.11
CA GLU A 1029 10.52 8.10 -1.16
C GLU A 1029 11.24 9.45 -1.01
N LYS A 1030 10.50 10.54 -0.77
CA LYS A 1030 11.10 11.84 -0.46
C LYS A 1030 11.96 11.79 0.81
N GLN A 1031 11.48 11.14 1.86
CA GLN A 1031 12.21 10.99 3.11
C GLN A 1031 13.48 10.16 2.91
N HIS A 1032 13.42 9.09 2.11
CA HIS A 1032 14.57 8.24 1.79
C HIS A 1032 15.64 9.00 1.03
N GLU A 1033 15.27 9.82 0.05
CA GLU A 1033 16.22 10.67 -0.66
C GLU A 1033 16.84 11.73 0.28
N LEU A 1034 16.08 12.25 1.23
CA LEU A 1034 16.63 13.10 2.29
C LEU A 1034 17.55 12.34 3.25
N ILE A 1035 17.24 11.09 3.62
CA ILE A 1035 18.10 10.26 4.48
C ILE A 1035 19.38 9.89 3.76
N LYS A 1036 19.34 9.49 2.48
CA LYS A 1036 20.54 9.31 1.65
C LYS A 1036 21.38 10.57 1.65
N LEU A 1037 20.74 11.73 1.48
CA LEU A 1037 21.42 13.01 1.56
C LEU A 1037 22.00 13.24 2.96
N ILE A 1038 21.34 12.85 4.05
CA ILE A 1038 21.89 12.96 5.41
C ILE A 1038 23.08 12.02 5.59
N ILE A 1039 22.99 10.75 5.23
CA ILE A 1039 24.08 9.76 5.37
C ILE A 1039 25.29 10.18 4.53
N GLN A 1040 25.07 10.69 3.31
CA GLN A 1040 26.12 11.28 2.48
C GLN A 1040 26.82 12.48 3.17
N LYS A 1041 26.22 13.03 4.23
CA LYS A 1041 26.62 14.28 4.90
C LYS A 1041 26.84 14.10 6.40
N MET A 1042 26.69 12.90 6.95
CA MET A 1042 26.82 12.61 8.38
C MET A 1042 28.27 12.29 8.69
N GLU A 1043 28.81 12.97 9.69
CA GLU A 1043 30.17 12.81 10.18
C GLU A 1043 30.23 11.57 11.10
N ILE A 1044 30.74 10.45 10.58
CA ILE A 1044 31.03 9.26 11.39
C ILE A 1044 32.53 9.29 11.70
N ILE A 1045 32.90 10.00 12.77
CA ILE A 1045 34.29 10.05 13.26
C ILE A 1045 34.56 9.01 14.34
N SER A 1046 33.58 8.72 15.21
CA SER A 1046 33.78 7.80 16.35
C SER A 1046 33.50 6.33 16.01
N GLU A 1047 32.53 6.03 15.16
CA GLU A 1047 32.16 4.62 14.89
C GLU A 1047 33.03 3.94 13.82
N THR A 1048 33.95 4.66 13.18
CA THR A 1048 34.96 4.02 12.32
C THR A 1048 36.05 3.29 13.12
N GLU A 1049 36.10 3.49 14.44
CA GLU A 1049 37.14 2.93 15.33
C GLU A 1049 36.61 1.96 16.40
N ASP A 1050 35.32 2.00 16.74
CA ASP A 1050 34.80 1.29 17.91
C ASP A 1050 34.55 -0.23 17.72
N ASP A 1051 34.57 -0.74 16.48
CA ASP A 1051 34.31 -2.18 16.21
C ASP A 1051 35.50 -2.99 15.70
N ASP A 1052 36.69 -2.38 15.56
CA ASP A 1052 37.88 -3.07 15.02
C ASP A 1052 39.14 -3.03 15.91
N SER A 1053 39.00 -2.82 17.22
CA SER A 1053 40.10 -3.08 18.17
C SER A 1053 39.63 -3.81 19.42
N HIS A 1054 40.23 -4.99 19.69
CA HIS A 1054 40.20 -5.60 21.02
C HIS A 1054 41.00 -4.71 21.98
N CYS A 1055 40.36 -3.69 22.55
CA CYS A 1055 40.88 -3.01 23.73
C CYS A 1055 41.02 -4.02 24.87
N SER A 1056 42.20 -4.02 25.52
CA SER A 1056 42.49 -4.83 26.69
C SER A 1056 41.50 -4.53 27.83
N PHE A 1057 41.11 -5.56 28.58
CA PHE A 1057 40.16 -5.48 29.70
C PHE A 1057 40.58 -4.47 30.79
N GLN A 1058 41.87 -4.16 30.91
CA GLN A 1058 42.39 -3.18 31.87
C GLN A 1058 42.11 -1.73 31.50
N ASP A 1059 41.97 -1.40 30.21
CA ASP A 1059 41.66 -0.04 29.76
C ASP A 1059 40.16 0.27 29.85
N ARG A 1060 39.27 -0.72 29.67
CA ARG A 1060 37.83 -0.56 29.96
C ARG A 1060 37.58 -0.21 31.44
N PHE A 1061 38.29 -0.84 32.36
CA PHE A 1061 38.10 -0.62 33.79
C PHE A 1061 38.57 0.78 34.25
N LYS A 1062 39.62 1.32 33.62
CA LYS A 1062 40.09 2.71 33.85
C LYS A 1062 39.19 3.76 33.20
N LYS A 1063 38.63 3.47 32.01
CA LYS A 1063 37.73 4.39 31.29
C LYS A 1063 36.34 4.43 31.93
N GLU A 1064 35.82 3.30 32.42
CA GLU A 1064 34.56 3.23 33.18
C GLU A 1064 34.65 3.98 34.53
N GLN A 1065 35.79 3.93 35.23
CA GLN A 1065 36.00 4.74 36.44
C GLN A 1065 36.06 6.25 36.17
N MET A 1066 36.54 6.66 34.98
CA MET A 1066 36.61 8.07 34.57
C MET A 1066 35.25 8.58 34.06
N GLU A 1067 34.48 7.75 33.34
CA GLU A 1067 33.16 8.09 32.79
C GLU A 1067 32.06 8.09 33.87
N GLN A 1068 32.16 7.23 34.88
CA GLN A 1068 31.25 7.27 36.04
C GLN A 1068 31.36 8.56 36.87
N ARG A 1069 32.48 9.30 36.78
CA ARG A 1069 32.66 10.55 37.52
C ARG A 1069 31.97 11.77 36.90
N ASN A 1070 31.59 11.75 35.61
CA ASN A 1070 31.21 12.98 34.88
C ASN A 1070 29.85 12.99 34.14
N SER A 1071 28.99 11.99 34.32
CA SER A 1071 27.66 11.97 33.68
C SER A 1071 26.56 12.61 34.57
N ARG A 1072 26.09 13.81 34.18
CA ARG A 1072 24.92 14.51 34.80
C ARG A 1072 23.56 13.83 34.55
N TRP A 1073 23.51 12.76 33.76
CA TRP A 1073 22.27 12.08 33.38
C TRP A 1073 21.85 10.97 34.34
N ASN A 1074 22.77 10.46 35.17
CA ASN A 1074 22.47 9.44 36.18
C ASN A 1074 21.55 9.96 37.31
N THR A 1075 21.58 11.26 37.59
CA THR A 1075 20.72 11.89 38.61
C THR A 1075 19.26 11.94 38.15
N VAL A 1076 19.02 12.10 36.84
CA VAL A 1076 17.67 12.15 36.24
C VAL A 1076 17.07 10.74 36.18
N LEU A 1077 17.85 9.74 35.80
CA LEU A 1077 17.40 8.33 35.78
C LEU A 1077 17.08 7.79 37.19
N ARG A 1078 17.82 8.20 38.22
CA ARG A 1078 17.49 7.88 39.62
C ARG A 1078 16.21 8.59 40.10
N ALA A 1079 15.97 9.83 39.67
CA ALA A 1079 14.75 10.56 40.03
C ALA A 1079 13.48 9.98 39.36
N VAL A 1080 13.63 9.40 38.16
CA VAL A 1080 12.52 8.73 37.46
C VAL A 1080 12.20 7.36 38.10
N LYS A 1081 13.20 6.58 38.52
CA LYS A 1081 12.99 5.31 39.23
C LYS A 1081 12.41 5.47 40.64
N ALA A 1082 12.66 6.59 41.32
CA ALA A 1082 12.10 6.83 42.66
C ALA A 1082 10.58 7.14 42.66
N LYS A 1083 10.00 7.52 41.51
CA LYS A 1083 8.58 7.89 41.40
C LYS A 1083 7.63 6.71 41.16
N THR A 1084 8.13 5.53 40.82
CA THR A 1084 7.28 4.36 40.48
C THR A 1084 6.92 3.47 41.68
N HIS A 1085 7.38 3.79 42.89
CA HIS A 1085 7.11 2.98 44.10
C HIS A 1085 6.11 3.59 45.10
N HIS A 1086 5.41 4.67 44.73
CA HIS A 1086 4.33 5.24 45.56
C HIS A 1086 3.08 5.42 44.73
N LEU A 1087 2.26 4.37 44.64
CA LEU A 1087 0.85 4.26 44.20
C LEU A 1087 0.62 2.73 44.15
N GLU A 1088 0.16 2.06 45.20
CA GLU A 1088 -1.22 1.98 45.69
C GLU A 1088 -1.23 1.13 47.01
N PRO A 1089 -2.32 1.15 47.81
CA PRO A 1089 -2.29 0.88 49.26
C PRO A 1089 -2.00 -0.55 49.71
#